data_AF-A0AAN8UQT8-F1
#
_entry.id   AF-A0AAN8UQT8-F1
#
_cell.length_a   1.000
_cell.length_b   1.000
_cell.length_c   1.000
_cell.angle_alpha   90.00
_cell.angle_beta   90.00
_cell.angle_gamma   90.00
#
_symmetry.space_group_name_H-M   'P 1'
#
loop_
_entity.id
_entity.type
_entity.pdbx_description
1 polymer ?
#
loop_
_entity_poly.entity_id
_entity_poly.type
_entity_poly.pdbx_seq_one_letter_code
_entity_poly.pdbx_strand_id
1 'polypeptide(L)'
;MARPELVVQILEPLQKFLPRRHQNKDILLFDAVNKPLESHLYNDPPNLLQWKRILRTFGARTKLFSTNGNNDAEDGICKLMVENQGYPCEEHTVTTQDGFILSMQRIPQGRAGGKKGDMPPVLLQHGLLMVSLLQIFTKMHIFLKMFVLTDEVVHGAWQDGITWLLSPPEQSLALLLADNDYDVWLANTRGTKFSRGHTSLKPDDPAFWDWSWDELVAYDLPATFQYVHDQTGQKLHYVGHSLGTLTALSAFSQEQLLNMLRSAVMLCPIAHMGNITSPLARNSAEKFIAEALYWLGIDEFDPKGEAAAKLLEEVCKLPGVDCTQLLTSFTGQNCCLNSSVVDVFLENEPQPTSTKNMIHLAQMVRTGIIQMYDYDDEDENRKHYGQPTPPVYDMTSIPNDLPLYLSYGGEDALSDVVDVQILLDNLKDHQGDKLVVQYIDNYAHADYVMGENAKQVVYDPLMAFFKLHGMLAKMARRLGSLILLFLFTALAEARAKFATSLIADDSICATMIQTQGYVCHEHKVTTKDGYILSMQRMPMSRSGKAANQPPVLLQHGLLMDGITWLINSPEESLAFILADNGYDVWIANARGTKYSRGHVSLSPSDAAYWDWSWDELVAYDLSASVQYVHDQTGQKLHYVGHSLGTLMALASFSQHNLLNMFRSAALLSPIAYLSQLTSALTRAAADAFLAEELYWLGLREFVPGEDAAAKLLAKICGMPGMNCSNLMTAFTGKNCCLNSSNSDAFLNHEPQPTATKNMIHLAQMIRQGTIAMYDYGNENDNMEHYGQPTPPVYNMTSIPKDFPLFLSYGGQDTLSDVNDVKVLLDDLEDHQGDKLVMQYTEDYAHADFVFGVNAKQVVYNPLMSFFKLQ
;
A
#
# COMPACT_ATOMS: atom_id res chain seq x y z
N MET A 1 28.29 24.82 44.90
CA MET A 1 29.56 25.53 44.61
C MET A 1 30.73 24.72 45.14
N ALA A 2 31.58 24.21 44.25
CA ALA A 2 32.92 23.67 44.55
C ALA A 2 33.93 24.36 43.61
N ARG A 3 35.24 24.28 43.89
CA ARG A 3 36.25 25.06 43.14
C ARG A 3 36.78 24.30 41.91
N PRO A 4 37.15 24.99 40.81
CA PRO A 4 37.65 24.33 39.58
C PRO A 4 38.98 23.56 39.76
N GLU A 5 39.76 23.90 40.78
CA GLU A 5 41.15 23.48 40.97
C GLU A 5 41.32 21.96 41.25
N LEU A 6 40.24 21.26 41.62
CA LEU A 6 40.30 19.82 41.93
C LEU A 6 40.23 18.91 40.69
N VAL A 7 39.62 19.38 39.60
CA VAL A 7 39.35 18.57 38.39
C VAL A 7 40.65 18.12 37.72
N VAL A 8 41.68 18.98 37.74
CA VAL A 8 42.98 18.71 37.11
C VAL A 8 43.72 17.53 37.75
N GLN A 9 43.56 17.30 39.06
CA GLN A 9 44.27 16.23 39.78
C GLN A 9 43.64 14.84 39.61
N ILE A 10 42.44 14.74 39.01
CA ILE A 10 41.73 13.47 38.81
C ILE A 10 41.99 12.89 37.41
N LEU A 11 42.41 13.71 36.43
CA LEU A 11 42.44 13.33 35.02
C LEU A 11 43.81 12.83 34.50
N GLU A 12 44.94 13.14 35.16
CA GLU A 12 46.26 12.61 34.74
C GLU A 12 46.39 11.07 34.73
N PRO A 13 45.74 10.29 35.64
CA PRO A 13 45.85 8.82 35.61
C PRO A 13 45.19 8.14 34.40
N LEU A 14 44.15 8.76 33.82
CA LEU A 14 43.25 8.08 32.87
C LEU A 14 43.87 7.79 31.49
N GLN A 15 44.91 8.53 31.08
CA GLN A 15 45.65 8.24 29.84
C GLN A 15 46.36 6.87 29.82
N LYS A 16 46.36 6.12 30.92
CA LYS A 16 46.97 4.77 31.00
C LYS A 16 46.02 3.60 30.74
N PHE A 17 44.71 3.83 30.63
CA PHE A 17 43.71 2.75 30.51
C PHE A 17 43.07 2.60 29.12
N LEU A 18 43.34 3.50 28.17
CA LEU A 18 42.78 3.39 26.81
C LEU A 18 43.45 2.27 25.97
N PRO A 19 42.67 1.42 25.29
CA PRO A 19 43.20 0.40 24.37
C PRO A 19 43.98 0.99 23.18
N ARG A 20 45.05 0.30 22.76
CA ARG A 20 46.06 0.79 21.79
C ARG A 20 45.59 1.01 20.33
N ARG A 21 44.30 1.01 20.01
CA ARG A 21 43.81 1.08 18.61
C ARG A 21 43.64 2.50 18.04
N HIS A 22 43.52 3.53 18.88
CA HIS A 22 43.33 4.92 18.44
C HIS A 22 44.48 5.85 18.89
N GLN A 23 45.66 5.68 18.31
CA GLN A 23 46.84 6.53 18.59
C GLN A 23 47.41 7.26 17.35
N ASN A 24 46.65 7.36 16.26
CA ASN A 24 47.02 8.13 15.06
C ASN A 24 45.80 8.84 14.44
N LYS A 25 45.55 10.06 14.91
CA LYS A 25 44.87 11.18 14.21
C LYS A 25 44.93 12.39 15.15
N ASP A 26 45.57 13.48 14.72
CA ASP A 26 45.72 14.68 15.55
C ASP A 26 44.39 15.41 15.72
N ILE A 27 43.94 15.57 16.96
CA ILE A 27 42.76 16.38 17.32
C ILE A 27 43.26 17.68 17.97
N LEU A 28 43.36 18.75 17.17
CA LEU A 28 43.68 20.10 17.63
C LEU A 28 42.40 20.80 18.11
N LEU A 29 42.05 20.65 19.40
CA LEU A 29 40.82 21.24 19.95
C LEU A 29 40.91 21.64 21.44
N PHE A 30 42.01 22.28 21.85
CA PHE A 30 42.16 22.88 23.19
C PHE A 30 42.90 24.22 23.15
N ASP A 31 42.19 25.32 22.87
CA ASP A 31 42.73 26.70 23.05
C ASP A 31 41.65 27.80 23.23
N ALA A 32 40.34 27.48 23.07
CA ALA A 32 39.28 28.48 22.90
C ALA A 32 38.63 29.04 24.19
N VAL A 33 39.04 28.60 25.38
CA VAL A 33 38.29 28.85 26.64
C VAL A 33 38.68 30.15 27.37
N ASN A 34 39.75 30.85 26.98
CA ASN A 34 40.26 32.01 27.73
C ASN A 34 40.69 33.22 26.86
N LYS A 35 39.75 34.13 26.54
CA LYS A 35 40.00 35.58 26.33
C LYS A 35 38.70 36.40 26.23
N PRO A 36 38.64 37.63 26.80
CA PRO A 36 37.54 38.57 26.59
C PRO A 36 37.72 39.39 25.31
N LEU A 37 36.62 39.91 24.74
CA LEU A 37 36.64 40.87 23.62
C LEU A 37 36.40 42.32 24.07
N GLU A 38 37.13 43.25 23.45
CA GLU A 38 36.85 44.70 23.48
C GLU A 38 36.10 45.17 22.21
N SER A 39 35.75 46.46 22.16
CA SER A 39 34.64 46.99 21.34
C SER A 39 35.05 48.04 20.30
N HIS A 40 34.32 48.14 19.17
CA HIS A 40 34.06 49.39 18.38
C HIS A 40 32.86 49.16 17.41
N LEU A 41 31.73 49.88 17.51
CA LEU A 41 31.36 51.22 16.96
C LEU A 41 30.88 51.24 15.49
N TYR A 42 29.59 51.56 15.24
CA TYR A 42 29.18 52.84 14.61
C TYR A 42 27.64 53.16 14.65
N ASN A 43 27.35 54.46 14.58
CA ASN A 43 26.19 55.24 15.08
C ASN A 43 24.79 55.20 14.38
N ASP A 44 23.76 55.51 15.20
CA ASP A 44 22.55 56.37 15.05
C ASP A 44 21.34 56.09 14.09
N PRO A 45 20.06 56.22 14.57
CA PRO A 45 18.83 55.97 13.81
C PRO A 45 17.85 57.18 13.64
N PRO A 46 16.75 57.05 12.84
CA PRO A 46 15.70 58.07 12.72
C PRO A 46 14.52 57.95 13.71
N ASN A 47 14.32 59.02 14.49
CA ASN A 47 13.04 59.60 14.94
C ASN A 47 11.99 58.75 15.73
N LEU A 48 12.00 58.94 17.05
CA LEU A 48 11.16 58.27 18.06
C LEU A 48 9.63 58.51 17.95
N LEU A 49 9.18 59.48 17.14
CA LEU A 49 7.78 59.93 17.14
C LEU A 49 6.85 59.01 16.31
N GLN A 50 7.37 58.33 15.31
CA GLN A 50 6.62 57.39 14.46
C GLN A 50 6.27 56.11 15.24
N TRP A 51 7.21 55.60 16.04
CA TRP A 51 7.03 54.47 16.96
C TRP A 51 5.89 54.68 17.95
N LYS A 52 5.76 55.87 18.54
CA LYS A 52 4.67 56.20 19.50
C LYS A 52 3.27 56.18 18.87
N ARG A 53 3.16 56.17 17.53
CA ARG A 53 1.89 55.99 16.82
C ARG A 53 1.56 54.51 16.58
N ILE A 54 2.57 53.70 16.23
CA ILE A 54 2.44 52.24 16.01
C ILE A 54 2.14 51.50 17.33
N LEU A 55 2.82 51.85 18.42
CA LEU A 55 2.63 51.23 19.74
C LEU A 55 1.20 51.39 20.28
N ARG A 56 0.48 52.45 19.90
CA ARG A 56 -0.93 52.64 20.27
C ARG A 56 -1.90 51.75 19.50
N THR A 57 -1.50 51.24 18.33
CA THR A 57 -2.30 50.32 17.52
C THR A 57 -2.07 48.87 17.97
N PHE A 58 -0.84 48.49 18.33
CA PHE A 58 -0.51 47.16 18.85
C PHE A 58 -1.02 46.94 20.28
N GLY A 59 -0.82 47.90 21.19
CA GLY A 59 -1.27 47.82 22.58
C GLY A 59 -2.80 47.82 22.80
N ALA A 60 -3.58 47.76 21.71
CA ALA A 60 -5.03 47.54 21.72
C ALA A 60 -5.44 46.07 21.45
N ARG A 61 -4.54 45.22 20.94
CA ARG A 61 -4.79 43.78 20.72
C ARG A 61 -4.20 42.88 21.80
N THR A 62 -3.05 43.22 22.36
CA THR A 62 -2.44 42.51 23.51
C THR A 62 -3.12 42.85 24.85
N LYS A 63 -4.45 42.78 24.88
CA LYS A 63 -5.26 43.14 26.07
C LYS A 63 -6.39 42.16 26.40
N LEU A 64 -6.44 41.03 25.70
CA LEU A 64 -6.83 39.77 26.32
C LEU A 64 -5.55 39.14 26.92
N PHE A 65 -5.70 38.31 27.94
CA PHE A 65 -4.60 37.57 28.59
C PHE A 65 -3.49 38.45 29.20
N SER A 66 -3.90 39.34 30.11
CA SER A 66 -3.04 39.81 31.21
C SER A 66 -3.63 39.23 32.50
N THR A 67 -2.90 38.33 33.15
CA THR A 67 -3.35 37.59 34.34
C THR A 67 -3.55 38.50 35.55
N ASN A 68 -4.73 38.45 36.17
CA ASN A 68 -4.92 38.78 37.58
C ASN A 68 -4.94 37.44 38.34
N GLY A 69 -3.91 37.16 39.12
CA GLY A 69 -3.70 35.81 39.66
C GLY A 69 -4.80 35.31 40.60
N ASN A 70 -5.31 34.11 40.31
CA ASN A 70 -6.06 33.23 41.20
C ASN A 70 -6.05 31.80 40.63
N ASN A 71 -5.14 30.94 41.12
CA ASN A 71 -5.19 29.46 41.01
C ASN A 71 -5.80 28.85 39.72
N ASP A 72 -5.42 29.34 38.54
CA ASP A 72 -5.74 28.67 37.29
C ASP A 72 -4.77 27.48 37.15
N ALA A 73 -5.31 26.27 36.96
CA ALA A 73 -4.51 25.11 36.58
C ALA A 73 -4.10 25.24 35.11
N GLU A 74 -2.97 24.66 34.72
CA GLU A 74 -2.68 24.50 33.28
C GLU A 74 -3.76 23.62 32.65
N ASP A 75 -4.40 24.14 31.60
CA ASP A 75 -5.44 23.42 30.88
C ASP A 75 -4.83 22.23 30.10
N GLY A 76 -5.44 21.06 30.23
CA GLY A 76 -4.99 19.85 29.54
C GLY A 76 -5.20 19.89 28.02
N ILE A 77 -4.55 18.97 27.30
CA ILE A 77 -4.63 18.84 25.83
C ILE A 77 -6.10 18.84 25.35
N CYS A 78 -6.99 18.17 26.09
CA CYS A 78 -8.43 18.18 25.79
C CYS A 78 -9.00 19.60 25.68
N LYS A 79 -8.78 20.44 26.69
CA LYS A 79 -9.35 21.79 26.77
C LYS A 79 -8.59 22.81 25.91
N LEU A 80 -7.30 22.58 25.65
CA LEU A 80 -6.51 23.40 24.73
C LEU A 80 -6.89 23.14 23.26
N MET A 81 -6.85 21.87 22.82
CA MET A 81 -6.84 21.51 21.41
C MET A 81 -8.14 20.86 20.90
N VAL A 82 -8.91 20.18 21.76
CA VAL A 82 -10.04 19.32 21.32
C VAL A 82 -11.40 19.97 21.57
N GLU A 83 -11.68 20.44 22.79
CA GLU A 83 -12.97 21.04 23.17
C GLU A 83 -13.28 22.30 22.35
N ASN A 84 -12.26 23.11 22.07
CA ASN A 84 -12.37 24.33 21.24
C ASN A 84 -12.77 24.03 19.78
N GLN A 85 -12.55 22.81 19.30
CA GLN A 85 -12.97 22.34 17.98
C GLN A 85 -14.40 21.72 17.98
N GLY A 86 -15.06 21.67 19.14
CA GLY A 86 -16.43 21.16 19.31
C GLY A 86 -16.53 19.65 19.55
N TYR A 87 -15.43 18.97 19.87
CA TYR A 87 -15.43 17.54 20.22
C TYR A 87 -15.46 17.36 21.76
N PRO A 88 -16.13 16.33 22.28
CA PRO A 88 -15.94 15.92 23.67
C PRO A 88 -14.56 15.28 23.84
N CYS A 89 -13.95 15.45 25.01
CA CYS A 89 -12.66 14.86 25.32
C CYS A 89 -12.60 14.43 26.80
N GLU A 90 -11.89 13.33 27.08
CA GLU A 90 -11.71 12.78 28.43
C GLU A 90 -10.19 12.70 28.72
N GLU A 91 -9.73 13.26 29.84
CA GLU A 91 -8.33 13.24 30.29
C GLU A 91 -8.10 12.03 31.21
N HIS A 92 -7.15 11.16 30.85
CA HIS A 92 -6.80 9.95 31.59
C HIS A 92 -5.35 9.99 32.06
N THR A 93 -5.06 9.20 33.11
CA THR A 93 -3.69 8.88 33.53
C THR A 93 -3.49 7.38 33.59
N VAL A 94 -2.32 6.92 33.16
CA VAL A 94 -1.91 5.51 33.12
C VAL A 94 -0.62 5.36 33.92
N THR A 95 -0.58 4.45 34.88
CA THR A 95 0.65 4.16 35.64
C THR A 95 1.33 2.93 35.05
N THR A 96 2.60 3.05 34.70
CA THR A 96 3.42 1.96 34.15
C THR A 96 3.89 1.01 35.26
N GLN A 97 4.42 -0.16 34.88
CA GLN A 97 4.93 -1.14 35.86
C GLN A 97 6.16 -0.65 36.63
N ASP A 98 7.05 0.10 35.97
CA ASP A 98 8.22 0.74 36.59
C ASP A 98 7.87 2.03 37.36
N GLY A 99 6.68 2.61 37.12
CA GLY A 99 6.05 3.58 38.01
C GLY A 99 5.93 5.01 37.47
N PHE A 100 6.20 5.24 36.18
CA PHE A 100 5.84 6.48 35.48
C PHE A 100 4.33 6.67 35.43
N ILE A 101 3.90 7.93 35.35
CA ILE A 101 2.50 8.33 35.25
C ILE A 101 2.33 9.10 33.93
N LEU A 102 1.77 8.41 32.95
CA LEU A 102 1.55 8.91 31.59
C LEU A 102 0.20 9.62 31.50
N SER A 103 0.15 10.73 30.77
CA SER A 103 -1.11 11.34 30.34
C SER A 103 -1.63 10.66 29.06
N MET A 104 -2.95 10.49 28.96
CA MET A 104 -3.59 9.95 27.76
C MET A 104 -4.93 10.63 27.54
N GLN A 105 -5.16 11.20 26.35
CA GLN A 105 -6.44 11.82 26.00
C GLN A 105 -7.33 10.81 25.29
N ARG A 106 -8.64 11.02 25.38
CA ARG A 106 -9.64 10.26 24.64
C ARG A 106 -10.65 11.19 23.98
N ILE A 107 -10.97 10.94 22.71
CA ILE A 107 -12.02 11.61 21.95
C ILE A 107 -13.11 10.57 21.66
N PRO A 108 -14.11 10.39 22.55
CA PRO A 108 -15.00 9.23 22.53
C PRO A 108 -16.10 9.26 21.45
N GLN A 109 -16.20 10.33 20.66
CA GLN A 109 -17.15 10.48 19.54
C GLN A 109 -16.90 11.79 18.76
N GLY A 110 -17.28 11.82 17.49
CA GLY A 110 -17.24 13.01 16.63
C GLY A 110 -18.30 14.08 16.94
N ARG A 111 -18.18 15.23 16.25
CA ARG A 111 -18.98 16.47 16.45
C ARG A 111 -20.48 16.26 16.27
N ALA A 112 -20.87 15.38 15.35
CA ALA A 112 -22.28 15.09 15.05
C ALA A 112 -22.99 14.26 16.15
N GLY A 113 -22.22 13.64 17.05
CA GLY A 113 -22.72 12.74 18.08
C GLY A 113 -22.80 11.27 17.63
N GLY A 114 -21.92 10.43 18.17
CA GLY A 114 -21.86 8.99 17.88
C GLY A 114 -22.74 8.13 18.80
N LYS A 115 -22.82 6.83 18.50
CA LYS A 115 -23.47 5.84 19.40
C LYS A 115 -22.51 5.43 20.51
N LYS A 116 -22.68 5.99 21.71
CA LYS A 116 -21.90 5.60 22.91
C LYS A 116 -21.96 4.08 23.12
N GLY A 117 -20.78 3.43 23.13
CA GLY A 117 -20.59 2.07 23.66
C GLY A 117 -20.28 0.93 22.66
N ASP A 118 -20.19 1.16 21.34
CA ASP A 118 -19.90 0.10 20.35
C ASP A 118 -18.95 0.55 19.20
N MET A 119 -18.21 1.65 19.41
CA MET A 119 -17.21 2.16 18.46
C MET A 119 -15.86 1.44 18.67
N PRO A 120 -15.09 1.11 17.61
CA PRO A 120 -13.79 0.47 17.76
C PRO A 120 -12.76 1.43 18.37
N PRO A 121 -11.97 1.03 19.38
CA PRO A 121 -10.90 1.87 19.88
C PRO A 121 -9.73 1.93 18.89
N VAL A 122 -9.16 3.13 18.74
CA VAL A 122 -7.91 3.38 18.01
C VAL A 122 -6.94 4.09 18.95
N LEU A 123 -5.75 3.52 19.14
CA LEU A 123 -4.66 4.18 19.87
C LEU A 123 -3.69 4.83 18.88
N LEU A 124 -3.49 6.14 19.01
CA LEU A 124 -2.53 6.92 18.22
C LEU A 124 -1.30 7.23 19.07
N GLN A 125 -0.12 6.84 18.59
CA GLN A 125 1.16 7.01 19.27
C GLN A 125 2.07 7.93 18.44
N HIS A 126 2.45 9.06 19.03
CA HIS A 126 3.32 10.06 18.41
C HIS A 126 4.77 9.57 18.23
N GLY A 127 5.58 10.36 17.54
CA GLY A 127 6.95 10.03 17.15
C GLY A 127 8.02 10.99 17.64
N LEU A 128 9.10 11.11 16.84
CA LEU A 128 10.22 12.03 17.03
C LEU A 128 10.18 13.12 15.95
N LEU A 129 10.22 14.39 16.34
CA LEU A 129 10.56 15.51 15.46
C LEU A 129 11.44 16.53 16.19
N MET A 130 12.75 16.56 15.91
CA MET A 130 13.61 17.65 16.36
C MET A 130 13.47 18.88 15.46
N VAL A 131 12.95 19.97 16.02
CA VAL A 131 13.06 21.31 15.42
C VAL A 131 13.31 22.34 16.52
N SER A 132 14.41 23.11 16.45
CA SER A 132 14.71 24.12 17.48
C SER A 132 15.33 25.42 16.93
N LEU A 133 14.88 26.54 17.50
CA LEU A 133 15.54 27.85 17.58
C LEU A 133 15.76 28.76 16.35
N LEU A 134 15.62 28.37 15.08
CA LEU A 134 15.97 29.31 13.96
C LEU A 134 14.85 30.14 13.31
N GLN A 135 13.56 29.78 13.39
CA GLN A 135 12.50 30.60 12.76
C GLN A 135 12.09 31.86 13.56
N ILE A 136 12.46 31.96 14.84
CA ILE A 136 12.21 33.17 15.65
C ILE A 136 13.15 34.32 15.22
N PHE A 137 14.39 34.03 14.81
CA PHE A 137 15.39 35.04 14.52
C PHE A 137 15.20 35.78 13.18
N THR A 138 14.50 35.21 12.21
CA THR A 138 14.24 35.86 10.91
C THR A 138 13.30 37.08 11.00
N LYS A 139 12.58 37.24 12.13
CA LYS A 139 11.82 38.46 12.45
C LYS A 139 12.54 39.42 13.42
N MET A 140 13.71 39.07 13.95
CA MET A 140 14.35 39.86 15.03
C MET A 140 15.88 39.99 14.94
N HIS A 141 16.37 40.55 13.84
CA HIS A 141 17.59 41.35 13.94
C HIS A 141 17.32 42.58 14.82
N ILE A 142 18.20 42.82 15.81
CA ILE A 142 18.00 43.71 16.98
C ILE A 142 17.10 43.10 18.07
N PHE A 143 17.67 42.31 19.00
CA PHE A 143 17.42 42.49 20.46
C PHE A 143 18.43 41.78 21.41
N LEU A 144 19.71 41.67 21.02
CA LEU A 144 20.75 41.00 21.83
C LEU A 144 21.19 41.83 23.06
N LYS A 145 20.29 42.05 24.04
CA LYS A 145 20.60 42.61 25.38
C LYS A 145 19.52 42.58 26.47
N MET A 146 18.34 41.99 26.26
CA MET A 146 17.19 42.21 27.19
C MET A 146 16.41 40.97 27.66
N PHE A 147 17.02 39.78 27.64
CA PHE A 147 16.47 38.60 28.34
C PHE A 147 17.43 38.11 29.43
N VAL A 148 17.30 38.76 30.58
CA VAL A 148 17.57 38.23 31.92
C VAL A 148 16.36 38.67 32.74
N LEU A 149 15.79 37.79 33.57
CA LEU A 149 14.50 37.93 34.30
C LEU A 149 13.23 37.56 33.50
N THR A 150 13.01 36.27 33.27
CA THR A 150 11.68 35.59 33.30
C THR A 150 11.94 34.09 33.42
N ASP A 151 11.56 33.48 34.54
CA ASP A 151 11.80 32.06 34.82
C ASP A 151 10.63 31.19 34.31
N GLU A 152 10.45 31.13 32.98
CA GLU A 152 9.52 30.20 32.32
C GLU A 152 10.31 29.34 31.31
N VAL A 153 10.69 28.13 31.74
CA VAL A 153 11.55 27.22 30.97
C VAL A 153 10.68 26.34 30.06
N VAL A 154 10.71 26.63 28.76
CA VAL A 154 10.01 25.84 27.73
C VAL A 154 10.99 24.82 27.15
N HIS A 155 10.73 23.52 27.36
CA HIS A 155 11.65 22.42 27.04
C HIS A 155 11.21 21.67 25.75
N GLY A 156 12.13 21.02 25.03
CA GLY A 156 11.84 19.73 24.37
C GLY A 156 12.30 19.42 22.93
N ALA A 157 12.47 18.10 22.63
CA ALA A 157 13.03 17.45 21.41
C ALA A 157 12.10 16.51 20.59
N TRP A 158 10.91 16.16 21.08
CA TRP A 158 10.04 15.07 20.57
C TRP A 158 8.62 15.55 20.25
N GLN A 159 7.74 14.65 19.83
CA GLN A 159 6.30 14.97 19.74
C GLN A 159 5.58 14.66 21.07
N ASP A 160 4.34 15.12 21.23
CA ASP A 160 3.35 14.51 22.15
C ASP A 160 1.98 14.28 21.47
N GLY A 161 0.93 13.99 22.24
CA GLY A 161 -0.43 13.76 21.73
C GLY A 161 -1.01 14.93 20.91
N ILE A 162 -0.51 16.15 21.11
CA ILE A 162 -0.87 17.35 20.31
C ILE A 162 -0.51 17.18 18.84
N THR A 163 0.51 16.38 18.48
CA THR A 163 0.90 16.12 17.09
C THR A 163 -0.27 15.62 16.23
N TRP A 164 -1.21 14.86 16.79
CA TRP A 164 -2.39 14.37 16.07
C TRP A 164 -3.51 15.42 15.91
N LEU A 165 -3.34 16.60 16.51
CA LEU A 165 -4.31 17.69 16.65
C LEU A 165 -3.83 19.04 16.06
N LEU A 166 -2.66 19.07 15.41
CA LEU A 166 -2.06 20.28 14.81
C LEU A 166 -2.91 20.87 13.67
N SER A 167 -3.61 20.01 12.94
CA SER A 167 -4.43 20.36 11.78
C SER A 167 -5.91 20.56 12.15
N PRO A 168 -6.68 21.36 11.38
CA PRO A 168 -8.12 21.55 11.64
C PRO A 168 -8.90 20.23 11.56
N PRO A 169 -10.15 20.18 12.08
CA PRO A 169 -10.94 18.94 12.17
C PRO A 169 -11.12 18.15 10.86
N GLU A 170 -11.12 18.85 9.72
CA GLU A 170 -11.23 18.26 8.39
C GLU A 170 -9.90 17.66 7.86
N GLN A 171 -8.80 17.81 8.61
CA GLN A 171 -7.46 17.36 8.26
C GLN A 171 -6.73 16.60 9.39
N SER A 172 -7.08 16.76 10.67
CA SER A 172 -6.50 15.96 11.77
C SER A 172 -6.96 14.50 11.72
N LEU A 173 -6.03 13.54 11.77
CA LEU A 173 -6.36 12.10 11.81
C LEU A 173 -7.23 11.74 13.03
N ALA A 174 -6.91 12.28 14.21
CA ALA A 174 -7.67 12.00 15.43
C ALA A 174 -9.13 12.47 15.32
N LEU A 175 -9.32 13.69 14.79
CA LEU A 175 -10.64 14.30 14.66
C LEU A 175 -11.45 13.65 13.51
N LEU A 176 -10.80 13.31 12.40
CA LEU A 176 -11.39 12.54 11.29
C LEU A 176 -11.83 11.13 11.70
N LEU A 177 -11.05 10.43 12.54
CA LEU A 177 -11.41 9.12 13.10
C LEU A 177 -12.62 9.24 14.04
N ALA A 178 -12.66 10.25 14.92
CA ALA A 178 -13.80 10.50 15.79
C ALA A 178 -15.09 10.81 14.99
N ASP A 179 -15.00 11.61 13.92
CA ASP A 179 -16.10 11.86 12.97
C ASP A 179 -16.42 10.63 12.07
N ASN A 180 -15.67 9.51 12.16
CA ASN A 180 -15.89 8.24 11.46
C ASN A 180 -16.31 7.07 12.38
N ASP A 181 -16.93 7.34 13.54
CA ASP A 181 -17.39 6.34 14.52
C ASP A 181 -16.26 5.46 15.14
N TYR A 182 -15.08 6.04 15.41
CA TYR A 182 -14.02 5.43 16.22
C TYR A 182 -13.92 6.07 17.61
N ASP A 183 -13.51 5.28 18.60
CA ASP A 183 -13.17 5.73 19.97
C ASP A 183 -11.66 6.02 20.01
N VAL A 184 -11.27 7.28 19.91
CA VAL A 184 -9.86 7.65 19.65
C VAL A 184 -9.12 7.93 20.96
N TRP A 185 -7.95 7.34 21.13
CA TRP A 185 -7.07 7.49 22.29
C TRP A 185 -5.69 8.01 21.84
N LEU A 186 -5.16 9.02 22.53
CA LEU A 186 -3.86 9.67 22.25
C LEU A 186 -2.93 9.45 23.44
N ALA A 187 -1.88 8.64 23.28
CA ALA A 187 -0.91 8.37 24.35
C ALA A 187 0.26 9.36 24.32
N ASN A 188 0.70 9.84 25.49
CA ASN A 188 1.86 10.72 25.65
C ASN A 188 3.01 9.94 26.32
N THR A 189 4.14 9.81 25.62
CA THR A 189 5.33 9.09 26.08
C THR A 189 5.92 9.70 27.35
N ARG A 190 6.50 8.89 28.26
CA ARG A 190 7.23 9.37 29.44
C ARG A 190 8.20 10.53 29.14
N GLY A 191 8.34 11.46 30.08
CA GLY A 191 9.27 12.61 29.98
C GLY A 191 8.74 13.83 29.21
N THR A 192 7.86 13.64 28.22
CA THR A 192 7.11 14.74 27.56
C THR A 192 6.33 15.57 28.58
N LYS A 193 6.01 16.84 28.28
CA LYS A 193 5.38 17.79 29.24
C LYS A 193 4.26 17.16 30.08
N PHE A 194 3.34 16.44 29.43
CA PHE A 194 2.16 15.88 30.08
C PHE A 194 2.40 14.54 30.80
N SER A 195 3.56 13.90 30.59
CA SER A 195 3.94 12.61 31.19
C SER A 195 5.24 12.70 32.02
N ARG A 196 5.43 13.83 32.74
CA ARG A 196 6.55 14.04 33.70
C ARG A 196 6.29 13.46 35.11
N GLY A 197 5.27 12.63 35.29
CA GLY A 197 4.90 12.06 36.60
C GLY A 197 5.59 10.73 36.89
N HIS A 198 5.88 10.47 38.17
CA HIS A 198 6.31 9.15 38.67
C HIS A 198 5.75 8.94 40.08
N THR A 199 5.58 7.68 40.47
CA THR A 199 5.11 7.25 41.80
C THR A 199 6.12 7.44 42.94
N SER A 200 7.36 7.83 42.66
CA SER A 200 8.48 7.79 43.62
C SER A 200 9.64 8.71 43.24
N LEU A 201 10.05 8.70 41.96
CA LEU A 201 11.06 9.59 41.40
C LEU A 201 10.47 10.97 41.05
N LYS A 202 11.33 11.89 40.60
CA LYS A 202 10.95 13.22 40.12
C LYS A 202 11.82 13.63 38.93
N PRO A 203 11.39 14.59 38.09
CA PRO A 203 12.21 15.09 36.98
C PRO A 203 13.54 15.75 37.38
N ASP A 204 13.76 16.12 38.65
CA ASP A 204 15.04 16.60 39.19
C ASP A 204 15.97 15.48 39.72
N ASP A 205 15.58 14.21 39.60
CA ASP A 205 16.38 13.03 39.93
C ASP A 205 16.94 12.38 38.65
N PRO A 206 18.25 12.17 38.50
CA PRO A 206 18.84 11.47 37.36
C PRO A 206 18.19 10.11 37.05
N ALA A 207 17.74 9.38 38.07
CA ALA A 207 17.08 8.08 37.89
C ALA A 207 15.73 8.18 37.15
N PHE A 208 15.07 9.35 37.13
CA PHE A 208 13.87 9.58 36.34
C PHE A 208 14.15 9.59 34.82
N TRP A 209 15.41 9.75 34.42
CA TRP A 209 15.84 9.84 33.02
C TRP A 209 16.68 8.63 32.57
N ASP A 210 16.85 7.59 33.39
CA ASP A 210 17.63 6.40 33.05
C ASP A 210 16.87 5.37 32.16
N TRP A 211 16.13 5.87 31.17
CA TRP A 211 15.35 5.08 30.20
C TRP A 211 15.67 5.43 28.75
N SER A 212 15.34 4.53 27.83
CA SER A 212 15.40 4.70 26.37
C SER A 212 14.08 4.25 25.73
N TRP A 213 14.05 4.07 24.41
CA TRP A 213 12.89 3.48 23.74
C TRP A 213 12.65 2.01 24.12
N ASP A 214 13.63 1.29 24.69
CA ASP A 214 13.45 -0.05 25.30
C ASP A 214 12.34 -0.04 26.37
N GLU A 215 12.39 0.91 27.30
CA GLU A 215 11.37 1.05 28.35
C GLU A 215 9.99 1.43 27.81
N LEU A 216 9.92 1.99 26.59
CA LEU A 216 8.65 2.26 25.92
C LEU A 216 8.01 0.97 25.37
N VAL A 217 8.85 0.06 24.86
CA VAL A 217 8.44 -1.29 24.45
C VAL A 217 8.03 -2.11 25.68
N ALA A 218 8.83 -2.04 26.75
CA ALA A 218 8.64 -2.86 27.95
C ALA A 218 7.50 -2.38 28.88
N TYR A 219 7.21 -1.07 28.94
CA TYR A 219 6.32 -0.50 29.97
C TYR A 219 5.26 0.47 29.45
N ASP A 220 5.59 1.48 28.64
CA ASP A 220 4.61 2.51 28.21
C ASP A 220 3.56 1.92 27.25
N LEU A 221 4.00 1.20 26.20
CA LEU A 221 3.10 0.63 25.20
C LEU A 221 2.22 -0.50 25.79
N PRO A 222 2.73 -1.43 26.62
CA PRO A 222 1.89 -2.41 27.32
C PRO A 222 0.89 -1.77 28.29
N ALA A 223 1.29 -0.76 29.08
CA ALA A 223 0.40 -0.12 30.04
C ALA A 223 -0.75 0.65 29.36
N THR A 224 -0.45 1.38 28.27
CA THR A 224 -1.46 2.11 27.50
C THR A 224 -2.40 1.16 26.74
N PHE A 225 -1.88 0.10 26.10
CA PHE A 225 -2.71 -0.96 25.49
C PHE A 225 -3.65 -1.61 26.51
N GLN A 226 -3.13 -2.03 27.67
CA GLN A 226 -3.92 -2.68 28.71
C GLN A 226 -5.01 -1.73 29.25
N TYR A 227 -4.68 -0.46 29.50
CA TYR A 227 -5.66 0.52 29.96
C TYR A 227 -6.80 0.72 28.95
N VAL A 228 -6.47 0.92 27.65
CA VAL A 228 -7.49 1.06 26.60
C VAL A 228 -8.31 -0.23 26.45
N HIS A 229 -7.69 -1.39 26.57
CA HIS A 229 -8.41 -2.67 26.56
C HIS A 229 -9.38 -2.81 27.74
N ASP A 230 -8.95 -2.45 28.96
CA ASP A 230 -9.77 -2.52 30.16
C ASP A 230 -10.92 -1.51 30.17
N GLN A 231 -10.71 -0.29 29.64
CA GLN A 231 -11.78 0.72 29.52
C GLN A 231 -12.84 0.39 28.44
N THR A 232 -12.49 -0.42 27.43
CA THR A 232 -13.33 -0.63 26.23
C THR A 232 -13.84 -2.06 26.05
N GLY A 233 -13.21 -3.05 26.69
CA GLY A 233 -13.48 -4.48 26.50
C GLY A 233 -13.21 -4.98 25.07
N GLN A 234 -12.42 -4.25 24.28
CA GLN A 234 -12.22 -4.51 22.85
C GLN A 234 -10.75 -4.66 22.46
N LYS A 235 -10.49 -5.50 21.45
CA LYS A 235 -9.24 -5.41 20.68
C LYS A 235 -9.16 -4.06 19.96
N LEU A 236 -8.08 -3.33 20.10
CA LEU A 236 -7.88 -1.98 19.54
C LEU A 236 -7.15 -1.99 18.19
N HIS A 237 -7.37 -0.96 17.39
CA HIS A 237 -6.50 -0.63 16.26
C HIS A 237 -5.37 0.28 16.73
N TYR A 238 -4.20 0.20 16.09
CA TYR A 238 -3.04 1.03 16.41
C TYR A 238 -2.60 1.89 15.22
N VAL A 239 -2.15 3.13 15.48
CA VAL A 239 -1.38 3.94 14.53
C VAL A 239 -0.14 4.48 15.25
N GLY A 240 1.04 4.12 14.74
CA GLY A 240 2.30 4.75 15.11
C GLY A 240 2.75 5.76 14.05
N HIS A 241 3.37 6.85 14.48
CA HIS A 241 4.20 7.70 13.63
C HIS A 241 5.66 7.64 14.10
N SER A 242 6.63 7.50 13.18
CA SER A 242 8.06 7.63 13.49
C SER A 242 8.48 6.72 14.67
N LEU A 243 8.99 7.24 15.79
CA LEU A 243 9.32 6.42 16.99
C LEU A 243 8.17 5.49 17.43
N GLY A 244 6.91 5.91 17.35
CA GLY A 244 5.77 5.05 17.68
C GLY A 244 5.74 3.76 16.85
N THR A 245 6.22 3.81 15.61
CA THR A 245 6.36 2.61 14.77
C THR A 245 7.48 1.69 15.25
N LEU A 246 8.63 2.22 15.63
CA LEU A 246 9.75 1.45 16.20
C LEU A 246 9.31 0.71 17.47
N THR A 247 8.66 1.41 18.39
CA THR A 247 8.18 0.83 19.64
C THR A 247 7.16 -0.30 19.39
N ALA A 248 6.26 -0.11 18.42
CA ALA A 248 5.24 -1.11 18.08
C ALA A 248 5.81 -2.33 17.36
N LEU A 249 6.63 -2.14 16.32
CA LEU A 249 7.27 -3.23 15.57
C LEU A 249 8.17 -4.06 16.51
N SER A 250 8.92 -3.38 17.40
CA SER A 250 9.75 -4.03 18.42
C SER A 250 8.93 -4.83 19.43
N ALA A 251 7.78 -4.31 19.90
CA ALA A 251 6.86 -5.06 20.74
C ALA A 251 6.30 -6.32 20.02
N PHE A 252 5.91 -6.18 18.75
CA PHE A 252 5.34 -7.29 17.97
C PHE A 252 6.38 -8.37 17.63
N SER A 253 7.65 -7.99 17.44
CA SER A 253 8.78 -8.92 17.26
C SER A 253 9.04 -9.83 18.48
N GLN A 254 8.52 -9.44 19.65
CA GLN A 254 8.59 -10.19 20.91
C GLN A 254 7.23 -10.83 21.30
N GLU A 255 6.34 -11.04 20.32
CA GLU A 255 4.96 -11.53 20.49
C GLU A 255 4.07 -10.69 21.45
N GLN A 256 4.48 -9.48 21.83
CA GLN A 256 3.72 -8.66 22.77
C GLN A 256 2.46 -8.05 22.13
N LEU A 257 1.46 -7.76 22.97
CA LEU A 257 0.23 -7.00 22.64
C LEU A 257 -0.74 -7.64 21.62
N LEU A 258 -0.34 -8.71 20.93
CA LEU A 258 -1.11 -9.40 19.88
C LEU A 258 -2.52 -9.82 20.33
N ASN A 259 -2.69 -10.18 21.60
CA ASN A 259 -3.98 -10.53 22.19
C ASN A 259 -4.96 -9.34 22.28
N MET A 260 -4.45 -8.12 22.43
CA MET A 260 -5.22 -6.86 22.50
C MET A 260 -5.29 -6.14 21.14
N LEU A 261 -4.42 -6.46 20.19
CA LEU A 261 -4.33 -5.81 18.88
C LEU A 261 -5.28 -6.41 17.82
N ARG A 262 -5.93 -5.54 17.04
CA ARG A 262 -6.83 -5.90 15.92
C ARG A 262 -6.18 -5.69 14.55
N SER A 263 -5.49 -4.57 14.36
CA SER A 263 -4.61 -4.26 13.23
C SER A 263 -3.74 -3.05 13.61
N ALA A 264 -2.57 -2.90 12.99
CA ALA A 264 -1.68 -1.77 13.23
C ALA A 264 -1.32 -1.05 11.93
N VAL A 265 -1.05 0.25 12.05
CA VAL A 265 -0.61 1.14 10.96
C VAL A 265 0.70 1.79 11.39
N MET A 266 1.68 1.79 10.48
CA MET A 266 2.96 2.47 10.65
C MET A 266 3.07 3.58 9.61
N LEU A 267 3.05 4.83 10.07
CA LEU A 267 3.34 6.00 9.25
C LEU A 267 4.81 6.38 9.50
N CYS A 268 5.61 6.43 8.43
CA CYS A 268 7.07 6.54 8.52
C CYS A 268 7.68 5.40 9.36
N PRO A 269 7.60 4.14 8.89
CA PRO A 269 8.03 2.94 9.63
C PRO A 269 9.54 2.92 9.92
N ILE A 270 9.92 3.44 11.08
CA ILE A 270 11.26 3.31 11.66
C ILE A 270 11.41 1.87 12.19
N ALA A 271 12.26 1.11 11.52
CA ALA A 271 12.83 -0.12 12.07
C ALA A 271 14.35 0.02 12.02
N HIS A 272 14.93 -0.02 10.82
CA HIS A 272 16.34 0.25 10.58
C HIS A 272 16.59 1.75 10.46
N MET A 273 17.82 2.20 10.71
CA MET A 273 18.24 3.60 10.59
C MET A 273 19.68 3.76 10.05
N GLY A 274 20.23 2.74 9.37
CA GLY A 274 21.61 2.75 8.90
C GLY A 274 21.82 3.59 7.63
N ASN A 275 20.76 3.79 6.87
CA ASN A 275 20.77 4.44 5.56
C ASN A 275 20.22 5.87 5.60
N ILE A 276 19.69 6.34 6.74
CA ILE A 276 19.06 7.67 6.87
C ILE A 276 19.83 8.77 6.15
N THR A 277 19.09 9.50 5.31
CA THR A 277 19.57 10.56 4.45
C THR A 277 19.52 11.93 5.11
N SER A 278 18.80 12.07 6.24
CA SER A 278 18.67 13.30 7.05
C SER A 278 20.03 13.87 7.46
N PRO A 279 20.47 15.01 6.86
CA PRO A 279 21.80 15.54 7.14
C PRO A 279 21.96 15.97 8.60
N LEU A 280 20.88 16.49 9.21
CA LEU A 280 20.89 16.88 10.62
C LEU A 280 20.93 15.67 11.54
N ALA A 281 20.06 14.67 11.36
CA ALA A 281 20.01 13.52 12.26
C ALA A 281 21.28 12.66 12.15
N ARG A 282 21.78 12.44 10.93
CA ARG A 282 23.01 11.67 10.69
C ARG A 282 24.26 12.36 11.22
N ASN A 283 24.49 13.64 10.90
CA ASN A 283 25.64 14.36 11.46
C ASN A 283 25.53 14.55 12.99
N SER A 284 24.31 14.65 13.52
CA SER A 284 24.10 14.59 14.95
C SER A 284 24.55 13.23 15.48
N ALA A 285 23.96 12.10 15.10
CA ALA A 285 24.33 10.78 15.60
C ALA A 285 25.83 10.43 15.46
N GLU A 286 26.45 10.72 14.30
CA GLU A 286 27.88 10.49 14.04
C GLU A 286 28.81 11.35 14.92
N LYS A 287 28.34 12.51 15.40
CA LYS A 287 29.14 13.46 16.20
C LYS A 287 28.55 13.74 17.58
N PHE A 288 27.50 13.03 17.96
CA PHE A 288 26.85 13.19 19.25
C PHE A 288 27.84 12.65 20.28
N ILE A 289 28.55 13.55 20.96
CA ILE A 289 29.44 13.19 22.08
C ILE A 289 28.55 12.92 23.30
N ALA A 290 27.59 12.02 23.08
CA ALA A 290 26.44 11.70 23.90
C ALA A 290 26.90 11.00 25.18
N GLU A 291 27.82 10.05 24.99
CA GLU A 291 28.66 9.48 26.04
C GLU A 291 29.21 10.61 26.92
N ALA A 292 29.87 11.63 26.37
CA ALA A 292 30.43 12.73 27.17
C ALA A 292 29.37 13.60 27.86
N LEU A 293 28.17 13.82 27.29
CA LEU A 293 27.10 14.56 27.94
C LEU A 293 26.49 13.78 29.13
N TYR A 294 26.36 12.45 28.98
CA TYR A 294 25.96 11.54 30.06
C TYR A 294 27.05 11.42 31.14
N TRP A 295 28.32 11.25 30.75
CA TRP A 295 29.49 11.34 31.65
C TRP A 295 29.68 12.73 32.31
N LEU A 296 28.99 13.77 31.82
CA LEU A 296 28.94 15.12 32.43
C LEU A 296 27.69 15.34 33.31
N GLY A 297 26.77 14.38 33.41
CA GLY A 297 25.57 14.47 34.24
C GLY A 297 24.47 15.38 33.66
N ILE A 298 24.15 15.22 32.38
CA ILE A 298 22.98 15.83 31.74
C ILE A 298 22.02 14.71 31.35
N ASP A 299 21.09 14.39 32.24
CA ASP A 299 20.20 13.24 32.09
C ASP A 299 18.94 13.57 31.27
N GLU A 300 18.41 14.80 31.37
CA GLU A 300 17.34 15.33 30.51
C GLU A 300 17.93 15.96 29.23
N PHE A 301 17.45 15.54 28.06
CA PHE A 301 17.75 16.16 26.78
C PHE A 301 16.67 17.18 26.39
N ASP A 302 16.93 18.45 26.69
CA ASP A 302 16.20 19.61 26.21
C ASP A 302 17.01 20.39 25.15
N PRO A 303 16.54 20.49 23.90
CA PRO A 303 17.16 21.25 22.82
C PRO A 303 16.56 22.65 22.61
N LYS A 304 15.55 23.05 23.37
CA LYS A 304 15.23 24.48 23.58
C LYS A 304 16.24 25.06 24.58
N GLY A 305 16.82 24.21 25.44
CA GLY A 305 17.93 24.48 26.33
C GLY A 305 19.30 24.72 25.66
N GLU A 306 20.20 25.39 26.41
CA GLU A 306 21.49 25.91 25.94
C GLU A 306 22.45 24.82 25.42
N ALA A 307 22.37 23.59 25.95
CA ALA A 307 23.27 22.50 25.61
C ALA A 307 23.09 22.04 24.14
N ALA A 308 21.85 21.73 23.72
CA ALA A 308 21.61 21.32 22.35
C ALA A 308 21.55 22.50 21.36
N ALA A 309 21.28 23.73 21.82
CA ALA A 309 21.50 24.93 21.01
C ALA A 309 22.97 25.05 20.53
N LYS A 310 23.94 24.74 21.41
CA LYS A 310 25.36 24.69 21.05
C LYS A 310 25.72 23.51 20.17
N LEU A 311 25.16 22.31 20.44
CA LEU A 311 25.33 21.14 19.57
C LEU A 311 24.85 21.44 18.15
N LEU A 312 23.67 22.05 18.02
CA LEU A 312 23.12 22.50 16.76
C LEU A 312 24.02 23.54 16.10
N GLU A 313 24.54 24.53 16.83
CA GLU A 313 25.48 25.52 16.28
C GLU A 313 26.72 24.87 15.65
N GLU A 314 27.30 23.83 16.27
CA GLU A 314 28.41 23.07 15.70
C GLU A 314 28.01 22.18 14.52
N VAL A 315 26.83 21.54 14.55
CA VAL A 315 26.32 20.73 13.42
C VAL A 315 25.96 21.62 12.21
N CYS A 316 25.49 22.85 12.44
CA CYS A 316 25.23 23.84 11.38
C CYS A 316 26.52 24.43 10.73
N LYS A 317 27.71 24.19 11.30
CA LYS A 317 29.00 24.58 10.70
C LYS A 317 29.54 23.54 9.71
N LEU A 318 28.82 22.44 9.50
CA LEU A 318 29.27 21.29 8.71
C LEU A 318 28.89 21.41 7.23
N PRO A 319 29.77 20.98 6.30
CA PRO A 319 29.41 20.92 4.88
C PRO A 319 28.20 20.01 4.65
N GLY A 320 27.16 20.55 4.00
CA GLY A 320 25.95 19.81 3.62
C GLY A 320 24.76 19.91 4.58
N VAL A 321 24.86 20.64 5.70
CA VAL A 321 23.74 20.86 6.63
C VAL A 321 23.13 22.26 6.42
N ASP A 322 21.90 22.35 5.90
CA ASP A 322 21.18 23.64 5.77
C ASP A 322 20.28 23.89 7.00
N CYS A 323 20.83 24.56 8.01
CA CYS A 323 20.05 24.98 9.17
C CYS A 323 19.09 26.16 8.92
N THR A 324 19.10 26.79 7.74
CA THR A 324 18.09 27.82 7.41
C THR A 324 16.70 27.22 7.19
N GLN A 325 16.65 25.94 6.79
CA GLN A 325 15.44 25.13 6.62
C GLN A 325 15.48 23.92 7.55
N LEU A 326 15.59 24.16 8.87
CA LEU A 326 15.86 23.13 9.87
C LEU A 326 14.88 21.93 9.84
N LEU A 327 13.58 22.18 9.61
CA LEU A 327 12.57 21.14 9.47
C LEU A 327 12.90 20.22 8.28
N THR A 328 13.11 20.79 7.10
CA THR A 328 13.53 20.07 5.88
C THR A 328 14.83 19.29 6.08
N SER A 329 15.82 19.89 6.74
CA SER A 329 17.10 19.23 7.05
C SER A 329 17.00 18.12 8.10
N PHE A 330 15.86 17.98 8.80
CA PHE A 330 15.56 16.85 9.68
C PHE A 330 14.67 15.81 9.00
N THR A 331 13.55 16.22 8.38
CA THR A 331 12.49 15.32 7.87
C THR A 331 12.61 14.93 6.40
N GLY A 332 13.39 15.67 5.61
CA GLY A 332 13.43 15.57 4.16
C GLY A 332 12.55 16.60 3.45
N GLN A 333 12.39 16.48 2.13
CA GLN A 333 11.83 17.54 1.28
C GLN A 333 10.30 17.58 1.28
N ASN A 334 9.71 18.00 2.41
CA ASN A 334 8.26 18.07 2.59
C ASN A 334 7.56 18.83 1.46
N CYS A 335 6.43 18.30 0.98
CA CYS A 335 5.75 18.79 -0.22
C CYS A 335 4.48 19.62 0.04
N CYS A 336 3.82 19.45 1.19
CA CYS A 336 2.43 19.90 1.37
C CYS A 336 2.13 20.52 2.74
N LEU A 337 3.16 20.96 3.48
CA LEU A 337 2.99 21.58 4.81
C LEU A 337 2.34 22.97 4.73
N ASN A 338 1.32 23.19 5.56
CA ASN A 338 0.72 24.51 5.78
C ASN A 338 1.55 25.32 6.80
N SER A 339 1.87 26.58 6.49
CA SER A 339 2.69 27.42 7.38
C SER A 339 2.09 27.63 8.77
N SER A 340 0.76 27.69 8.91
CA SER A 340 0.10 27.87 10.21
C SER A 340 -0.03 26.56 11.00
N VAL A 341 -0.01 25.40 10.33
CA VAL A 341 0.16 24.10 11.02
C VAL A 341 1.59 23.98 11.54
N VAL A 342 2.59 24.45 10.77
CA VAL A 342 3.99 24.55 11.21
C VAL A 342 4.18 25.58 12.34
N ASP A 343 3.49 26.73 12.30
CA ASP A 343 3.49 27.70 13.42
C ASP A 343 2.96 27.02 14.71
N VAL A 344 1.80 26.35 14.66
CA VAL A 344 1.21 25.64 15.82
C VAL A 344 2.09 24.48 16.30
N PHE A 345 2.75 23.76 15.39
CA PHE A 345 3.78 22.79 15.74
C PHE A 345 4.91 23.48 16.52
N LEU A 346 5.52 24.55 16.01
CA LEU A 346 6.63 25.24 16.67
C LEU A 346 6.27 25.94 17.99
N GLU A 347 4.98 26.20 18.25
CA GLU A 347 4.50 26.73 19.54
C GLU A 347 4.40 25.65 20.63
N ASN A 348 3.99 24.42 20.29
CA ASN A 348 3.78 23.33 21.26
C ASN A 348 4.97 22.36 21.34
N GLU A 349 5.55 22.07 20.19
CA GLU A 349 6.61 21.08 19.99
C GLU A 349 7.98 21.79 19.95
N PRO A 350 9.09 21.04 20.07
CA PRO A 350 9.14 19.66 20.51
C PRO A 350 9.15 19.52 22.04
N GLN A 351 9.10 18.29 22.55
CA GLN A 351 8.88 17.86 23.95
C GLN A 351 10.07 17.07 24.55
N PRO A 352 10.44 17.21 25.84
CA PRO A 352 11.72 16.66 26.34
C PRO A 352 11.79 15.13 26.49
N THR A 353 13.01 14.59 26.61
CA THR A 353 13.31 13.15 26.74
C THR A 353 14.54 12.92 27.62
N SER A 354 14.94 11.67 27.82
CA SER A 354 16.25 11.32 28.38
C SER A 354 17.39 11.40 27.36
N THR A 355 18.58 11.84 27.81
CA THR A 355 19.82 11.73 27.05
C THR A 355 20.13 10.28 26.66
N LYS A 356 19.77 9.30 27.50
CA LYS A 356 19.91 7.86 27.23
C LYS A 356 19.08 7.40 26.01
N ASN A 357 17.86 7.90 25.82
CA ASN A 357 17.08 7.63 24.60
C ASN A 357 17.76 8.19 23.34
N MET A 358 18.40 9.35 23.45
CA MET A 358 19.13 9.97 22.34
C MET A 358 20.48 9.29 22.06
N ILE A 359 21.14 8.74 23.07
CA ILE A 359 22.28 7.81 22.89
C ILE A 359 21.81 6.58 22.12
N HIS A 360 20.68 5.98 22.52
CA HIS A 360 20.18 4.75 21.90
C HIS A 360 19.87 4.93 20.40
N LEU A 361 19.15 5.99 20.02
CA LEU A 361 18.92 6.28 18.60
C LEU A 361 20.23 6.59 17.84
N ALA A 362 21.22 7.22 18.49
CA ALA A 362 22.53 7.40 17.87
C ALA A 362 23.28 6.06 17.67
N GLN A 363 23.16 5.11 18.59
CA GLN A 363 23.70 3.75 18.43
C GLN A 363 23.03 3.01 17.25
N MET A 364 21.71 3.10 17.08
CA MET A 364 21.01 2.55 15.92
C MET A 364 21.51 3.15 14.59
N VAL A 365 21.64 4.48 14.50
CA VAL A 365 22.13 5.16 13.28
C VAL A 365 23.61 4.82 13.00
N ARG A 366 24.45 4.66 14.03
CA ARG A 366 25.87 4.29 13.89
C ARG A 366 26.08 2.85 13.44
N THR A 367 25.23 1.93 13.89
CA THR A 367 25.40 0.48 13.67
C THR A 367 24.57 -0.05 12.50
N GLY A 368 23.42 0.56 12.23
CA GLY A 368 22.38 0.00 11.37
C GLY A 368 21.63 -1.19 11.99
N ILE A 369 21.75 -1.42 13.31
CA ILE A 369 21.18 -2.59 14.00
C ILE A 369 20.07 -2.15 14.95
N ILE A 370 18.94 -2.87 14.92
CA ILE A 370 17.84 -2.73 15.86
C ILE A 370 18.12 -3.64 17.07
N GLN A 371 18.64 -3.09 18.14
CA GLN A 371 19.00 -3.81 19.36
C GLN A 371 18.55 -3.04 20.60
N MET A 372 18.64 -3.67 21.77
CA MET A 372 18.52 -2.98 23.05
C MET A 372 19.73 -2.08 23.30
N TYR A 373 19.62 -1.20 24.30
CA TYR A 373 20.64 -0.21 24.64
C TYR A 373 22.02 -0.85 24.86
N ASP A 374 23.03 -0.42 24.10
CA ASP A 374 24.40 -0.87 24.35
C ASP A 374 25.00 -0.02 25.47
N TYR A 375 25.54 -0.64 26.52
CA TYR A 375 26.24 0.07 27.59
C TYR A 375 27.69 0.42 27.21
N ASP A 376 28.13 0.06 25.99
CA ASP A 376 29.50 0.21 25.47
C ASP A 376 30.57 -0.51 26.34
N ASP A 377 30.13 -1.44 27.20
CA ASP A 377 30.93 -2.26 28.11
C ASP A 377 30.33 -3.68 28.25
N GLU A 378 31.17 -4.72 28.12
CA GLU A 378 30.72 -6.12 28.15
C GLU A 378 30.17 -6.56 29.52
N ASP A 379 30.69 -6.04 30.64
CA ASP A 379 30.29 -6.49 31.98
C ASP A 379 28.99 -5.81 32.43
N GLU A 380 28.78 -4.56 32.04
CA GLU A 380 27.47 -3.88 32.18
C GLU A 380 26.41 -4.51 31.25
N ASN A 381 26.72 -4.80 29.98
CA ASN A 381 25.82 -5.56 29.11
C ASN A 381 25.48 -6.95 29.72
N ARG A 382 26.46 -7.67 30.30
CA ARG A 382 26.21 -8.95 31.01
C ARG A 382 25.33 -8.79 32.24
N LYS A 383 25.44 -7.67 32.96
CA LYS A 383 24.63 -7.35 34.16
C LYS A 383 23.18 -7.03 33.79
N HIS A 384 22.94 -6.37 32.66
CA HIS A 384 21.59 -6.02 32.19
C HIS A 384 20.91 -7.14 31.38
N TYR A 385 21.65 -7.84 30.50
CA TYR A 385 21.08 -8.80 29.55
C TYR A 385 21.54 -10.26 29.73
N GLY A 386 22.51 -10.53 30.63
CA GLY A 386 23.12 -11.85 30.79
C GLY A 386 24.16 -12.22 29.73
N GLN A 387 24.38 -11.35 28.73
CA GLN A 387 25.26 -11.56 27.58
C GLN A 387 26.07 -10.27 27.26
N PRO A 388 27.26 -10.36 26.62
CA PRO A 388 28.16 -9.21 26.43
C PRO A 388 27.71 -8.15 25.44
N THR A 389 26.73 -8.47 24.61
CA THR A 389 26.14 -7.58 23.60
C THR A 389 24.64 -7.50 23.85
N PRO A 390 23.98 -6.35 23.62
CA PRO A 390 22.53 -6.26 23.77
C PRO A 390 21.78 -7.24 22.85
N PRO A 391 20.58 -7.70 23.24
CA PRO A 391 19.69 -8.46 22.36
C PRO A 391 19.22 -7.66 21.14
N VAL A 392 19.00 -8.34 20.02
CA VAL A 392 18.47 -7.77 18.77
C VAL A 392 16.94 -7.90 18.73
N TYR A 393 16.25 -6.88 18.23
CA TYR A 393 14.81 -6.94 17.92
C TYR A 393 14.62 -7.54 16.53
N ASP A 394 14.32 -8.84 16.47
CA ASP A 394 14.19 -9.59 15.22
C ASP A 394 12.84 -9.33 14.53
N MET A 395 12.84 -8.40 13.57
CA MET A 395 11.64 -8.08 12.78
C MET A 395 11.12 -9.26 11.93
N THR A 396 11.90 -10.35 11.73
CA THR A 396 11.40 -11.57 11.07
C THR A 396 10.53 -12.45 11.99
N SER A 397 10.57 -12.19 13.30
CA SER A 397 9.70 -12.83 14.29
C SER A 397 8.33 -12.13 14.47
N ILE A 398 8.03 -11.09 13.68
CA ILE A 398 6.70 -10.46 13.66
C ILE A 398 5.68 -11.46 13.05
N PRO A 399 4.53 -11.74 13.70
CA PRO A 399 3.60 -12.78 13.21
C PRO A 399 2.99 -12.47 11.84
N ASN A 400 3.08 -13.42 10.92
CA ASN A 400 2.60 -13.24 9.54
C ASN A 400 1.07 -13.10 9.39
N ASP A 401 0.29 -13.39 10.44
CA ASP A 401 -1.16 -13.21 10.46
C ASP A 401 -1.61 -11.85 11.05
N LEU A 402 -0.68 -11.06 11.60
CA LEU A 402 -0.98 -9.74 12.16
C LEU A 402 -1.32 -8.74 11.04
N PRO A 403 -2.51 -8.09 11.03
CA PRO A 403 -2.79 -7.13 9.97
C PRO A 403 -1.99 -5.83 10.16
N LEU A 404 -1.12 -5.53 9.21
CA LEU A 404 -0.21 -4.38 9.16
C LEU A 404 -0.49 -3.51 7.94
N TYR A 405 -0.39 -2.19 8.12
CA TYR A 405 -0.36 -1.20 7.05
C TYR A 405 0.91 -0.36 7.19
N LEU A 406 1.77 -0.34 6.19
CA LEU A 406 3.01 0.46 6.17
C LEU A 406 2.86 1.60 5.15
N SER A 407 3.09 2.84 5.57
CA SER A 407 3.06 4.02 4.70
C SER A 407 4.36 4.81 4.83
N TYR A 408 5.10 4.97 3.72
CA TYR A 408 6.44 5.57 3.71
C TYR A 408 6.70 6.42 2.45
N GLY A 409 7.51 7.45 2.61
CA GLY A 409 7.73 8.49 1.61
C GLY A 409 9.04 8.35 0.86
N GLY A 410 9.11 8.81 -0.39
CA GLY A 410 10.35 8.85 -1.18
C GLY A 410 11.29 9.99 -0.80
N GLU A 411 10.76 11.05 -0.21
CA GLU A 411 11.51 12.21 0.31
C GLU A 411 11.63 12.16 1.85
N ASP A 412 11.32 11.02 2.49
CA ASP A 412 11.44 10.84 3.94
C ASP A 412 12.89 10.55 4.34
N ALA A 413 13.53 11.52 4.99
CA ALA A 413 14.95 11.45 5.31
C ALA A 413 15.27 10.64 6.59
N LEU A 414 14.26 10.12 7.29
CA LEU A 414 14.38 9.39 8.57
C LEU A 414 13.84 7.97 8.47
N SER A 415 12.74 7.77 7.75
CA SER A 415 12.20 6.47 7.35
C SER A 415 12.62 6.15 5.91
N ASP A 416 13.93 6.21 5.64
CA ASP A 416 14.51 6.14 4.31
C ASP A 416 14.09 4.89 3.54
N VAL A 417 13.84 5.03 2.24
CA VAL A 417 13.38 3.95 1.34
C VAL A 417 14.24 2.68 1.43
N VAL A 418 15.55 2.80 1.67
CA VAL A 418 16.44 1.64 1.85
C VAL A 418 16.19 0.95 3.19
N ASP A 419 16.09 1.72 4.29
CA ASP A 419 15.83 1.17 5.63
C ASP A 419 14.41 0.54 5.72
N VAL A 420 13.43 1.10 5.01
CA VAL A 420 12.08 0.51 4.88
C VAL A 420 12.09 -0.74 4.00
N GLN A 421 12.88 -0.80 2.93
CA GLN A 421 13.01 -2.03 2.13
C GLN A 421 13.58 -3.19 2.95
N ILE A 422 14.53 -2.93 3.86
CA ILE A 422 15.04 -3.99 4.76
C ILE A 422 13.94 -4.46 5.74
N LEU A 423 13.02 -3.59 6.17
CA LEU A 423 11.84 -4.01 6.93
C LEU A 423 10.87 -4.86 6.07
N LEU A 424 10.64 -4.49 4.82
CA LEU A 424 9.80 -5.27 3.89
C LEU A 424 10.42 -6.65 3.58
N ASP A 425 11.74 -6.73 3.41
CA ASP A 425 12.47 -7.99 3.20
C ASP A 425 12.42 -8.90 4.45
N ASN A 426 12.37 -8.31 5.65
CA ASN A 426 12.14 -9.05 6.89
C ASN A 426 10.68 -9.55 7.01
N LEU A 427 9.73 -8.84 6.40
CA LEU A 427 8.30 -9.18 6.35
C LEU A 427 7.88 -9.90 5.04
N LYS A 428 8.83 -10.44 4.26
CA LYS A 428 8.53 -11.16 3.01
C LYS A 428 7.61 -12.38 3.16
N ASP A 429 7.65 -13.02 4.35
CA ASP A 429 6.87 -14.21 4.69
C ASP A 429 5.52 -13.85 5.37
N HIS A 430 5.16 -12.56 5.35
CA HIS A 430 3.90 -12.02 5.86
C HIS A 430 2.72 -12.40 4.93
N GLN A 431 1.52 -12.63 5.48
CA GLN A 431 0.39 -13.02 4.64
C GLN A 431 -0.05 -11.84 3.74
N GLY A 432 -0.19 -12.10 2.43
CA GLY A 432 -0.45 -11.06 1.42
C GLY A 432 -1.80 -10.34 1.55
N ASP A 433 -2.76 -10.88 2.32
CA ASP A 433 -4.02 -10.21 2.69
C ASP A 433 -3.99 -9.65 4.14
N LYS A 434 -2.79 -9.55 4.74
CA LYS A 434 -2.52 -8.95 6.05
C LYS A 434 -1.54 -7.80 6.00
N LEU A 435 -0.58 -7.80 5.07
CA LEU A 435 0.34 -6.69 4.84
C LEU A 435 -0.16 -5.78 3.71
N VAL A 436 -0.45 -4.52 4.03
CA VAL A 436 -0.70 -3.46 3.04
C VAL A 436 0.51 -2.51 3.04
N VAL A 437 1.03 -2.19 1.86
CA VAL A 437 2.18 -1.29 1.70
C VAL A 437 1.77 -0.11 0.81
N GLN A 438 2.13 1.09 1.23
CA GLN A 438 1.89 2.33 0.52
C GLN A 438 3.18 3.16 0.43
N TYR A 439 3.66 3.35 -0.79
CA TYR A 439 4.75 4.28 -1.10
C TYR A 439 4.18 5.61 -1.62
N ILE A 440 4.71 6.74 -1.15
CA ILE A 440 4.31 8.09 -1.59
C ILE A 440 5.56 8.88 -1.99
N ASP A 441 5.84 8.90 -3.29
CA ASP A 441 7.12 9.36 -3.86
C ASP A 441 7.61 10.72 -3.35
N ASN A 442 6.70 11.70 -3.23
CA ASN A 442 7.05 13.08 -2.87
C ASN A 442 6.74 13.45 -1.41
N TYR A 443 6.44 12.49 -0.53
CA TYR A 443 6.22 12.74 0.90
C TYR A 443 7.53 12.67 1.70
N ALA A 444 7.68 13.60 2.64
CA ALA A 444 8.71 13.55 3.67
C ALA A 444 8.12 13.29 5.06
N HIS A 445 8.96 13.07 6.08
CA HIS A 445 8.56 12.56 7.40
C HIS A 445 7.42 13.35 8.07
N ALA A 446 7.35 14.68 7.85
CA ALA A 446 6.35 15.55 8.48
C ALA A 446 5.03 15.65 7.68
N ASP A 447 5.02 15.34 6.38
CA ASP A 447 3.79 15.40 5.55
C ASP A 447 2.72 14.41 6.05
N TYR A 448 3.14 13.30 6.68
CA TYR A 448 2.28 12.27 7.27
C TYR A 448 1.41 12.70 8.45
N VAL A 449 1.73 13.84 9.09
CA VAL A 449 0.98 14.39 10.23
C VAL A 449 0.53 15.84 9.99
N MET A 450 1.28 16.62 9.20
CA MET A 450 1.05 18.06 8.98
C MET A 450 0.71 18.44 7.53
N GLY A 451 0.67 17.49 6.60
CA GLY A 451 0.41 17.73 5.17
C GLY A 451 -1.06 18.05 4.86
N GLU A 452 -1.32 19.10 4.05
CA GLU A 452 -2.69 19.54 3.73
C GLU A 452 -3.53 18.48 3.01
N ASN A 453 -2.88 17.60 2.23
CA ASN A 453 -3.49 16.49 1.49
C ASN A 453 -3.41 15.15 2.23
N ALA A 454 -2.82 15.08 3.44
CA ALA A 454 -2.65 13.84 4.20
C ALA A 454 -3.96 13.07 4.43
N LYS A 455 -5.10 13.77 4.54
CA LYS A 455 -6.43 13.13 4.51
C LYS A 455 -6.62 12.23 3.29
N GLN A 456 -6.44 12.77 2.10
CA GLN A 456 -6.78 12.10 0.85
C GLN A 456 -5.76 11.01 0.51
N VAL A 457 -4.48 11.28 0.78
CA VAL A 457 -3.38 10.39 0.40
C VAL A 457 -3.14 9.29 1.45
N VAL A 458 -3.21 9.61 2.75
CA VAL A 458 -2.85 8.68 3.84
C VAL A 458 -4.08 8.22 4.62
N TYR A 459 -4.89 9.15 5.14
CA TYR A 459 -5.90 8.82 6.14
C TYR A 459 -7.14 8.13 5.58
N ASP A 460 -7.57 8.46 4.35
CA ASP A 460 -8.70 7.80 3.69
C ASP A 460 -8.39 6.31 3.36
N PRO A 461 -7.22 5.95 2.80
CA PRO A 461 -6.76 4.56 2.73
C PRO A 461 -6.61 3.84 4.09
N LEU A 462 -6.03 4.50 5.09
CA LEU A 462 -5.90 3.99 6.47
C LEU A 462 -7.29 3.64 7.05
N MET A 463 -8.27 4.53 6.90
CA MET A 463 -9.64 4.29 7.34
C MET A 463 -10.33 3.16 6.57
N ALA A 464 -9.99 2.93 5.29
CA ALA A 464 -10.48 1.77 4.53
C ALA A 464 -9.90 0.45 5.08
N PHE A 465 -8.60 0.41 5.38
CA PHE A 465 -7.93 -0.74 6.02
C PHE A 465 -8.53 -1.08 7.39
N PHE A 466 -8.85 -0.08 8.22
CA PHE A 466 -9.56 -0.29 9.49
C PHE A 466 -11.01 -0.79 9.27
N LYS A 467 -11.74 -0.25 8.28
CA LYS A 467 -13.11 -0.69 7.97
C LYS A 467 -13.15 -2.17 7.54
N LEU A 468 -12.19 -2.61 6.71
CA LEU A 468 -12.01 -4.02 6.33
C LEU A 468 -11.81 -4.93 7.55
N HIS A 469 -10.82 -4.64 8.40
CA HIS A 469 -10.51 -5.47 9.57
C HIS A 469 -11.60 -5.40 10.66
N GLY A 470 -12.31 -4.28 10.76
CA GLY A 470 -13.53 -4.15 11.56
C GLY A 470 -14.69 -5.03 11.06
N MET A 471 -14.86 -5.18 9.75
CA MET A 471 -15.85 -6.09 9.15
C MET A 471 -15.48 -7.56 9.36
N LEU A 472 -14.23 -7.94 9.09
CA LEU A 472 -13.72 -9.31 9.31
C LEU A 472 -13.92 -9.76 10.76
N ALA A 473 -13.58 -8.90 11.74
CA ALA A 473 -13.81 -9.19 13.16
C ALA A 473 -15.31 -9.35 13.51
N LYS A 474 -16.19 -8.56 12.89
CA LYS A 474 -17.66 -8.66 13.07
C LYS A 474 -18.23 -9.93 12.42
N MET A 475 -17.69 -10.37 11.29
CA MET A 475 -18.03 -11.66 10.65
C MET A 475 -17.55 -12.84 11.52
N ALA A 476 -16.30 -12.84 11.97
CA ALA A 476 -15.74 -13.89 12.82
C ALA A 476 -16.52 -14.08 14.14
N ARG A 477 -16.92 -12.99 14.81
CA ARG A 477 -17.78 -13.07 16.01
C ARG A 477 -19.16 -13.67 15.72
N ARG A 478 -19.76 -13.37 14.55
CA ARG A 478 -21.03 -13.97 14.13
C ARG A 478 -20.88 -15.46 13.81
N LEU A 479 -19.82 -15.85 13.10
CA LEU A 479 -19.49 -17.25 12.81
C LEU A 479 -19.25 -18.06 14.09
N GLY A 480 -18.45 -17.56 15.04
CA GLY A 480 -18.23 -18.23 16.33
C GLY A 480 -19.51 -18.40 17.15
N SER A 481 -20.37 -17.37 17.18
CA SER A 481 -21.69 -17.44 17.85
C SER A 481 -22.64 -18.43 17.16
N LEU A 482 -22.59 -18.51 15.83
CA LEU A 482 -23.36 -19.49 15.06
C LEU A 482 -22.88 -20.92 15.34
N ILE A 483 -21.57 -21.19 15.33
CA ILE A 483 -21.00 -22.54 15.59
C ILE A 483 -21.45 -23.08 16.96
N LEU A 484 -21.43 -22.25 18.00
CA LEU A 484 -21.88 -22.65 19.34
C LEU A 484 -23.39 -22.95 19.39
N LEU A 485 -24.20 -22.25 18.58
CA LEU A 485 -25.64 -22.49 18.47
C LEU A 485 -25.96 -23.75 17.64
N PHE A 486 -25.25 -23.95 16.52
CA PHE A 486 -25.39 -25.13 15.63
C PHE A 486 -25.17 -26.45 16.39
N LEU A 487 -24.22 -26.48 17.33
CA LEU A 487 -23.97 -27.66 18.18
C LEU A 487 -25.15 -28.02 19.10
N PHE A 488 -26.03 -27.06 19.42
CA PHE A 488 -27.26 -27.32 20.20
C PHE A 488 -28.50 -27.57 19.33
N THR A 489 -28.63 -26.97 18.14
CA THR A 489 -29.84 -27.14 17.30
C THR A 489 -29.81 -28.34 16.34
N ALA A 490 -28.62 -28.86 16.00
CA ALA A 490 -28.46 -29.99 15.07
C ALA A 490 -29.21 -31.27 15.49
N LEU A 491 -29.55 -31.43 16.77
CA LEU A 491 -30.35 -32.54 17.31
C LEU A 491 -31.87 -32.39 17.12
N ALA A 492 -32.36 -31.22 16.69
CA ALA A 492 -33.79 -30.91 16.58
C ALA A 492 -34.27 -30.65 15.14
N GLU A 493 -33.49 -29.93 14.34
CA GLU A 493 -34.00 -29.28 13.12
C GLU A 493 -34.04 -30.17 11.86
N ALA A 494 -33.58 -31.42 11.96
CA ALA A 494 -33.71 -32.44 10.90
C ALA A 494 -35.16 -32.76 10.48
N ARG A 495 -36.17 -32.21 11.18
CA ARG A 495 -37.61 -32.33 10.87
C ARG A 495 -38.24 -31.13 10.16
N ALA A 496 -37.58 -29.97 10.08
CA ALA A 496 -38.20 -28.70 9.66
C ALA A 496 -37.68 -28.19 8.30
N LYS A 497 -37.75 -29.03 7.26
CA LYS A 497 -37.54 -28.58 5.87
C LYS A 497 -38.65 -27.60 5.41
N PHE A 498 -38.38 -26.87 4.32
CA PHE A 498 -39.37 -26.15 3.48
C PHE A 498 -39.98 -24.83 4.02
N ALA A 499 -39.23 -23.72 3.95
CA ALA A 499 -39.78 -22.35 3.77
C ALA A 499 -38.72 -21.30 3.31
N THR A 500 -38.51 -21.18 1.99
CA THR A 500 -38.20 -19.92 1.25
C THR A 500 -37.20 -18.85 1.79
N SER A 501 -36.01 -18.77 1.16
CA SER A 501 -35.25 -17.53 0.76
C SER A 501 -34.75 -16.55 1.85
N LEU A 502 -33.88 -15.54 1.63
CA LEU A 502 -32.73 -15.13 0.74
C LEU A 502 -32.13 -13.84 1.42
N ILE A 503 -31.04 -13.14 1.08
CA ILE A 503 -29.99 -13.05 0.03
C ILE A 503 -28.68 -12.55 0.76
N ALA A 504 -27.45 -12.39 0.25
CA ALA A 504 -26.81 -12.37 -1.08
C ALA A 504 -25.37 -12.97 -1.01
N ASP A 505 -24.63 -12.93 -2.12
CA ASP A 505 -23.28 -13.52 -2.29
C ASP A 505 -22.58 -12.89 -3.53
N ASP A 506 -21.27 -12.60 -3.50
CA ASP A 506 -20.56 -11.72 -4.49
C ASP A 506 -20.12 -12.43 -5.79
N SER A 507 -21.06 -13.05 -6.50
CA SER A 507 -20.85 -13.78 -7.77
C SER A 507 -21.12 -12.92 -9.03
N ILE A 508 -20.58 -13.29 -10.20
CA ILE A 508 -20.89 -12.60 -11.49
C ILE A 508 -22.40 -12.65 -11.76
N CYS A 509 -23.04 -13.80 -11.51
CA CYS A 509 -24.49 -13.93 -11.59
C CYS A 509 -25.19 -12.90 -10.70
N ALA A 510 -24.79 -12.73 -9.44
CA ALA A 510 -25.45 -11.83 -8.50
C ALA A 510 -25.18 -10.34 -8.80
N THR A 511 -23.95 -9.98 -9.21
CA THR A 511 -23.52 -8.57 -9.36
C THR A 511 -23.79 -8.01 -10.76
N MET A 512 -23.57 -8.78 -11.82
CA MET A 512 -23.64 -8.29 -13.21
C MET A 512 -24.89 -8.72 -13.96
N ILE A 513 -25.42 -9.93 -13.72
CA ILE A 513 -26.48 -10.51 -14.58
C ILE A 513 -27.87 -10.39 -13.93
N GLN A 514 -28.01 -10.74 -12.65
CA GLN A 514 -29.27 -10.68 -11.92
C GLN A 514 -29.69 -9.24 -11.61
N THR A 515 -28.74 -8.32 -11.41
CA THR A 515 -28.99 -6.87 -11.29
C THR A 515 -29.68 -6.28 -12.52
N GLN A 516 -29.41 -6.82 -13.71
CA GLN A 516 -30.06 -6.41 -14.96
C GLN A 516 -31.43 -7.09 -15.18
N GLY A 517 -31.82 -8.04 -14.32
CA GLY A 517 -33.10 -8.75 -14.36
C GLY A 517 -33.09 -10.05 -15.18
N TYR A 518 -31.92 -10.67 -15.41
CA TYR A 518 -31.80 -11.95 -16.09
C TYR A 518 -31.67 -13.11 -15.11
N VAL A 519 -32.15 -14.29 -15.49
CA VAL A 519 -31.89 -15.53 -14.75
C VAL A 519 -30.45 -15.98 -15.03
N CYS A 520 -29.71 -16.31 -13.98
CA CYS A 520 -28.32 -16.72 -14.06
C CYS A 520 -28.03 -17.89 -13.13
N HIS A 521 -27.32 -18.90 -13.62
CA HIS A 521 -26.78 -20.00 -12.82
C HIS A 521 -25.25 -19.97 -12.83
N GLU A 522 -24.64 -20.13 -11.66
CA GLU A 522 -23.20 -20.33 -11.52
C GLU A 522 -22.85 -21.81 -11.67
N HIS A 523 -21.89 -22.11 -12.53
CA HIS A 523 -21.35 -23.46 -12.76
C HIS A 523 -19.85 -23.48 -12.43
N LYS A 524 -19.38 -24.61 -11.90
CA LYS A 524 -17.95 -24.91 -11.73
C LYS A 524 -17.57 -26.08 -12.64
N VAL A 525 -16.53 -25.89 -13.46
CA VAL A 525 -16.08 -26.86 -14.45
C VAL A 525 -14.63 -27.24 -14.12
N THR A 526 -14.40 -28.51 -13.76
CA THR A 526 -13.04 -29.00 -13.46
C THR A 526 -12.38 -29.53 -14.73
N THR A 527 -11.18 -29.06 -15.02
CA THR A 527 -10.37 -29.48 -16.16
C THR A 527 -9.68 -30.83 -15.90
N LYS A 528 -9.04 -31.42 -16.92
CA LYS A 528 -8.34 -32.72 -16.79
C LYS A 528 -7.07 -32.63 -15.95
N ASP A 529 -6.37 -31.51 -16.02
CA ASP A 529 -5.15 -31.20 -15.28
C ASP A 529 -5.43 -30.68 -13.85
N GLY A 530 -6.62 -30.11 -13.60
CA GLY A 530 -7.18 -29.96 -12.26
C GLY A 530 -7.67 -28.57 -11.87
N TYR A 531 -7.61 -27.58 -12.77
CA TYR A 531 -8.17 -26.25 -12.56
C TYR A 531 -9.69 -26.30 -12.45
N ILE A 532 -10.26 -25.40 -11.65
CA ILE A 532 -11.70 -25.30 -11.38
C ILE A 532 -12.17 -23.95 -11.90
N LEU A 533 -12.72 -23.97 -13.11
CA LEU A 533 -13.18 -22.79 -13.83
C LEU A 533 -14.57 -22.37 -13.36
N SER A 534 -14.80 -21.06 -13.29
CA SER A 534 -16.12 -20.45 -13.13
C SER A 534 -16.78 -20.23 -14.50
N MET A 535 -18.07 -20.55 -14.60
CA MET A 535 -18.84 -20.39 -15.82
C MET A 535 -20.28 -19.96 -15.50
N GLN A 536 -20.75 -18.88 -16.11
CA GLN A 536 -22.11 -18.38 -15.92
C GLN A 536 -23.03 -18.88 -17.03
N ARG A 537 -24.28 -19.20 -16.70
CA ARG A 537 -25.32 -19.58 -17.68
C ARG A 537 -26.54 -18.69 -17.57
N MET A 538 -27.00 -18.17 -18.70
CA MET A 538 -28.26 -17.44 -18.87
C MET A 538 -29.22 -18.26 -19.77
N PRO A 539 -30.06 -19.14 -19.19
CA PRO A 539 -30.92 -20.05 -19.96
C PRO A 539 -32.25 -19.40 -20.43
N MET A 540 -32.43 -18.10 -20.18
CA MET A 540 -33.70 -17.38 -20.34
C MET A 540 -33.48 -15.92 -20.74
N SER A 541 -34.39 -15.38 -21.53
CA SER A 541 -34.49 -13.94 -21.79
C SER A 541 -34.94 -13.16 -20.57
N ARG A 542 -34.72 -11.84 -20.57
CA ARG A 542 -35.22 -10.88 -19.55
C ARG A 542 -36.73 -10.92 -19.40
N SER A 543 -37.45 -11.31 -20.45
CA SER A 543 -38.91 -11.49 -20.45
C SER A 543 -39.38 -12.86 -19.92
N GLY A 544 -38.48 -13.66 -19.35
CA GLY A 544 -38.79 -14.96 -18.74
C GLY A 544 -39.06 -16.08 -19.74
N LYS A 545 -38.68 -15.92 -21.02
CA LYS A 545 -38.81 -16.99 -22.03
C LYS A 545 -37.56 -17.87 -21.97
N ALA A 546 -37.74 -19.18 -21.81
CA ALA A 546 -36.66 -20.15 -21.92
C ALA A 546 -36.02 -20.11 -23.32
N ALA A 547 -34.72 -20.36 -23.38
CA ALA A 547 -33.98 -20.50 -24.61
C ALA A 547 -34.58 -21.57 -25.53
N ASN A 548 -34.57 -21.31 -26.84
CA ASN A 548 -35.06 -22.21 -27.89
C ASN A 548 -34.15 -22.24 -29.14
N GLN A 549 -33.05 -21.49 -29.14
CA GLN A 549 -31.94 -21.60 -30.08
C GLN A 549 -30.83 -22.50 -29.46
N PRO A 550 -29.82 -22.92 -30.24
CA PRO A 550 -28.69 -23.68 -29.69
C PRO A 550 -27.93 -22.90 -28.61
N PRO A 551 -27.15 -23.59 -27.75
CA PRO A 551 -26.29 -22.90 -26.81
C PRO A 551 -25.19 -22.08 -27.50
N VAL A 552 -24.76 -21.00 -26.85
CA VAL A 552 -23.64 -20.15 -27.30
C VAL A 552 -22.64 -20.03 -26.16
N LEU A 553 -21.38 -20.39 -26.41
CA LEU A 553 -20.27 -20.20 -25.47
C LEU A 553 -19.49 -18.93 -25.84
N LEU A 554 -19.36 -18.01 -24.88
CA LEU A 554 -18.60 -16.76 -24.99
C LEU A 554 -17.25 -16.91 -24.26
N GLN A 555 -16.14 -16.65 -24.95
CA GLN A 555 -14.77 -16.76 -24.44
C GLN A 555 -14.02 -15.43 -24.61
N HIS A 556 -13.62 -14.84 -23.49
CA HIS A 556 -12.93 -13.54 -23.42
C HIS A 556 -11.50 -13.57 -23.98
N GLY A 557 -10.90 -12.37 -24.06
CA GLY A 557 -9.53 -12.15 -24.53
C GLY A 557 -8.44 -12.32 -23.46
N LEU A 558 -7.25 -11.82 -23.81
CA LEU A 558 -6.05 -11.79 -22.96
C LEU A 558 -6.19 -10.71 -21.87
N LEU A 559 -5.83 -11.05 -20.62
CA LEU A 559 -5.97 -10.18 -19.43
C LEU A 559 -7.41 -9.68 -19.21
N MET A 560 -8.40 -10.54 -19.48
CA MET A 560 -9.84 -10.27 -19.36
C MET A 560 -10.57 -11.43 -18.67
N ASP A 561 -11.80 -11.24 -18.21
CA ASP A 561 -12.73 -12.32 -17.81
C ASP A 561 -14.13 -12.21 -18.45
N GLY A 562 -15.07 -13.06 -18.02
CA GLY A 562 -16.44 -13.14 -18.53
C GLY A 562 -17.26 -11.86 -18.36
N ILE A 563 -16.89 -10.95 -17.45
CA ILE A 563 -17.50 -9.62 -17.29
C ILE A 563 -17.41 -8.80 -18.58
N THR A 564 -16.41 -9.04 -19.43
CA THR A 564 -16.28 -8.51 -20.80
C THR A 564 -17.61 -8.46 -21.56
N TRP A 565 -18.41 -9.52 -21.48
CA TRP A 565 -19.64 -9.68 -22.25
C TRP A 565 -20.88 -8.99 -21.64
N LEU A 566 -20.66 -8.27 -20.53
CA LEU A 566 -21.68 -7.76 -19.61
C LEU A 566 -21.52 -6.27 -19.24
N ILE A 567 -20.42 -5.61 -19.62
CA ILE A 567 -20.08 -4.23 -19.18
C ILE A 567 -21.05 -3.18 -19.71
N ASN A 568 -21.44 -3.28 -20.99
CA ASN A 568 -22.41 -2.37 -21.60
C ASN A 568 -23.84 -2.70 -21.16
N SER A 569 -24.80 -1.80 -21.44
CA SER A 569 -26.21 -2.01 -21.08
C SER A 569 -26.79 -3.32 -21.67
N PRO A 570 -27.88 -3.88 -21.13
CA PRO A 570 -28.54 -5.07 -21.70
C PRO A 570 -28.93 -4.92 -23.17
N GLU A 571 -29.17 -3.69 -23.60
CA GLU A 571 -29.50 -3.32 -24.96
C GLU A 571 -28.27 -3.20 -25.88
N GLU A 572 -27.04 -3.33 -25.36
CA GLU A 572 -25.75 -3.16 -26.07
C GLU A 572 -24.78 -4.35 -25.90
N SER A 573 -24.77 -5.03 -24.76
CA SER A 573 -23.87 -6.16 -24.42
C SER A 573 -24.30 -7.49 -25.06
N LEU A 574 -23.35 -8.23 -25.65
CA LEU A 574 -23.63 -9.42 -26.47
C LEU A 574 -24.37 -10.53 -25.70
N ALA A 575 -23.99 -10.82 -24.45
CA ALA A 575 -24.61 -11.91 -23.69
C ALA A 575 -26.12 -11.67 -23.44
N PHE A 576 -26.49 -10.45 -23.05
CA PHE A 576 -27.87 -10.03 -22.86
C PHE A 576 -28.65 -10.05 -24.20
N ILE A 577 -28.04 -9.55 -25.28
CA ILE A 577 -28.64 -9.55 -26.63
C ILE A 577 -28.94 -10.98 -27.12
N LEU A 578 -28.02 -11.92 -26.90
CA LEU A 578 -28.21 -13.33 -27.27
C LEU A 578 -29.31 -14.00 -26.43
N ALA A 579 -29.33 -13.79 -25.11
CA ALA A 579 -30.36 -14.33 -24.24
C ALA A 579 -31.76 -13.80 -24.62
N ASP A 580 -31.89 -12.51 -24.93
CA ASP A 580 -33.15 -11.91 -25.41
C ASP A 580 -33.55 -12.35 -26.83
N ASN A 581 -32.60 -12.84 -27.64
CA ASN A 581 -32.88 -13.52 -28.91
C ASN A 581 -33.16 -15.04 -28.75
N GLY A 582 -33.16 -15.57 -27.52
CA GLY A 582 -33.55 -16.95 -27.22
C GLY A 582 -32.44 -17.99 -27.28
N TYR A 583 -31.17 -17.57 -27.26
CA TYR A 583 -30.02 -18.48 -27.11
C TYR A 583 -29.80 -18.86 -25.63
N ASP A 584 -29.30 -20.07 -25.38
CA ASP A 584 -28.83 -20.51 -24.06
C ASP A 584 -27.37 -20.06 -23.91
N VAL A 585 -27.15 -18.93 -23.25
CA VAL A 585 -25.84 -18.26 -23.24
C VAL A 585 -24.98 -18.79 -22.09
N TRP A 586 -23.76 -19.17 -22.40
CA TRP A 586 -22.74 -19.62 -21.46
C TRP A 586 -21.52 -18.70 -21.56
N ILE A 587 -20.97 -18.29 -20.42
CA ILE A 587 -19.82 -17.38 -20.34
C ILE A 587 -18.71 -18.10 -19.58
N ALA A 588 -17.58 -18.34 -20.22
CA ALA A 588 -16.42 -19.00 -19.61
C ALA A 588 -15.43 -17.97 -19.04
N ASN A 589 -14.76 -18.34 -17.94
CA ASN A 589 -13.65 -17.60 -17.35
C ASN A 589 -12.42 -18.52 -17.31
N ALA A 590 -11.36 -18.19 -18.06
CA ALA A 590 -10.13 -18.99 -18.14
C ALA A 590 -9.40 -19.07 -16.79
N ARG A 591 -8.58 -20.11 -16.58
CA ARG A 591 -7.75 -20.29 -15.38
C ARG A 591 -6.95 -19.03 -15.00
N GLY A 592 -6.79 -18.79 -13.69
CA GLY A 592 -6.00 -17.68 -13.15
C GLY A 592 -6.73 -16.33 -13.05
N THR A 593 -7.73 -16.08 -13.91
CA THR A 593 -8.67 -14.94 -13.76
C THR A 593 -9.33 -14.97 -12.38
N LYS A 594 -9.76 -13.81 -11.87
CA LYS A 594 -10.33 -13.63 -10.52
C LYS A 594 -11.34 -14.71 -10.10
N TYR A 595 -12.21 -15.13 -11.02
CA TYR A 595 -13.28 -16.10 -10.74
C TYR A 595 -12.86 -17.57 -10.94
N SER A 596 -11.72 -17.82 -11.59
CA SER A 596 -11.17 -19.16 -11.89
C SER A 596 -9.78 -19.39 -11.27
N ARG A 597 -9.60 -18.99 -9.99
CA ARG A 597 -8.38 -19.22 -9.18
C ARG A 597 -8.35 -20.56 -8.42
N GLY A 598 -9.17 -21.54 -8.81
CA GLY A 598 -9.29 -22.83 -8.11
C GLY A 598 -8.50 -23.96 -8.78
N HIS A 599 -7.97 -24.89 -7.98
CA HIS A 599 -7.44 -26.18 -8.42
C HIS A 599 -7.90 -27.29 -7.47
N VAL A 600 -7.83 -28.56 -7.89
CA VAL A 600 -8.09 -29.73 -7.03
C VAL A 600 -6.95 -30.06 -6.04
N SER A 601 -5.82 -29.33 -6.10
CA SER A 601 -4.58 -29.73 -5.42
C SER A 601 -3.52 -28.63 -5.25
N LEU A 602 -3.49 -27.65 -6.15
CA LEU A 602 -2.54 -26.53 -6.14
C LEU A 602 -3.23 -25.25 -5.63
N SER A 603 -2.45 -24.39 -4.99
CA SER A 603 -2.82 -23.02 -4.63
C SER A 603 -2.30 -22.03 -5.67
N PRO A 604 -2.96 -20.87 -5.91
CA PRO A 604 -2.37 -19.77 -6.68
C PRO A 604 -1.06 -19.21 -6.12
N SER A 605 -0.66 -19.57 -4.89
CA SER A 605 0.67 -19.31 -4.34
C SER A 605 1.77 -20.25 -4.88
N ASP A 606 1.39 -21.37 -5.49
CA ASP A 606 2.34 -22.40 -5.93
C ASP A 606 2.86 -22.06 -7.32
N ALA A 607 4.19 -22.05 -7.51
CA ALA A 607 4.80 -21.80 -8.82
C ALA A 607 4.28 -22.75 -9.93
N ALA A 608 3.87 -23.96 -9.57
CA ALA A 608 3.27 -24.94 -10.47
C ALA A 608 1.84 -24.60 -10.92
N TYR A 609 1.06 -23.83 -10.13
CA TYR A 609 -0.28 -23.37 -10.52
C TYR A 609 -0.22 -22.43 -11.74
N TRP A 610 0.94 -21.83 -12.01
CA TRP A 610 1.16 -20.84 -13.07
C TRP A 610 2.01 -21.35 -14.24
N ASP A 611 2.32 -22.65 -14.32
CA ASP A 611 3.19 -23.20 -15.37
C ASP A 611 2.47 -23.54 -16.69
N TRP A 612 1.54 -22.69 -17.11
CA TRP A 612 0.69 -22.89 -18.30
C TRP A 612 0.73 -21.71 -19.27
N SER A 613 0.40 -21.98 -20.52
CA SER A 613 0.23 -21.02 -21.60
C SER A 613 -1.15 -21.20 -22.28
N TRP A 614 -1.37 -20.56 -23.42
CA TRP A 614 -2.58 -20.78 -24.21
C TRP A 614 -2.68 -22.20 -24.81
N ASP A 615 -1.59 -22.98 -24.88
CA ASP A 615 -1.65 -24.43 -25.19
C ASP A 615 -2.58 -25.16 -24.21
N GLU A 616 -2.39 -24.95 -22.90
CA GLU A 616 -3.24 -25.53 -21.86
C GLU A 616 -4.66 -24.97 -21.89
N LEU A 617 -4.85 -23.71 -22.28
CA LEU A 617 -6.19 -23.14 -22.47
C LEU A 617 -6.96 -23.85 -23.58
N VAL A 618 -6.28 -24.32 -24.64
CA VAL A 618 -6.88 -25.15 -25.71
C VAL A 618 -7.11 -26.59 -25.24
N ALA A 619 -6.05 -27.23 -24.74
CA ALA A 619 -6.03 -28.64 -24.39
C ALA A 619 -6.97 -28.99 -23.21
N TYR A 620 -7.19 -28.04 -22.30
CA TYR A 620 -7.90 -28.28 -21.05
C TYR A 620 -9.07 -27.34 -20.79
N ASP A 621 -8.90 -26.00 -20.84
CA ASP A 621 -9.97 -25.07 -20.46
C ASP A 621 -11.12 -25.05 -21.48
N LEU A 622 -10.80 -24.81 -22.76
CA LEU A 622 -11.76 -24.86 -23.86
C LEU A 622 -12.36 -26.26 -23.97
N SER A 623 -11.52 -27.30 -23.90
CA SER A 623 -11.96 -28.70 -23.98
C SER A 623 -12.95 -29.09 -22.87
N ALA A 624 -12.68 -28.71 -21.62
CA ALA A 624 -13.59 -28.97 -20.50
C ALA A 624 -14.87 -28.12 -20.60
N SER A 625 -14.74 -26.85 -20.98
CA SER A 625 -15.88 -25.92 -21.11
C SER A 625 -16.87 -26.35 -22.20
N VAL A 626 -16.37 -26.69 -23.38
CA VAL A 626 -17.16 -27.15 -24.54
C VAL A 626 -17.84 -28.49 -24.23
N GLN A 627 -17.12 -29.44 -23.64
CA GLN A 627 -17.69 -30.72 -23.20
C GLN A 627 -18.79 -30.52 -22.16
N TYR A 628 -18.57 -29.64 -21.17
CA TYR A 628 -19.57 -29.35 -20.13
C TYR A 628 -20.85 -28.74 -20.71
N VAL A 629 -20.74 -27.73 -21.58
CA VAL A 629 -21.91 -27.13 -22.25
C VAL A 629 -22.64 -28.15 -23.12
N HIS A 630 -21.91 -28.95 -23.89
CA HIS A 630 -22.48 -30.02 -24.71
C HIS A 630 -23.27 -31.04 -23.85
N ASP A 631 -22.69 -31.50 -22.74
CA ASP A 631 -23.30 -32.53 -21.89
C ASP A 631 -24.47 -31.99 -21.03
N GLN A 632 -24.44 -30.69 -20.67
CA GLN A 632 -25.56 -30.01 -20.00
C GLN A 632 -26.74 -29.67 -20.92
N THR A 633 -26.56 -29.72 -22.24
CA THR A 633 -27.57 -29.26 -23.22
C THR A 633 -28.00 -30.34 -24.22
N GLY A 634 -27.18 -31.38 -24.42
CA GLY A 634 -27.37 -32.40 -25.46
C GLY A 634 -27.25 -31.85 -26.89
N GLN A 635 -26.62 -30.69 -27.06
CA GLN A 635 -26.62 -29.94 -28.32
C GLN A 635 -25.22 -29.50 -28.74
N LYS A 636 -25.05 -29.32 -30.05
CA LYS A 636 -23.90 -28.59 -30.58
C LYS A 636 -24.05 -27.09 -30.28
N LEU A 637 -23.00 -26.48 -29.76
CA LEU A 637 -22.95 -25.05 -29.42
C LEU A 637 -22.37 -24.20 -30.56
N HIS A 638 -22.80 -22.94 -30.65
CA HIS A 638 -22.03 -21.91 -31.31
C HIS A 638 -20.93 -21.38 -30.37
N TYR A 639 -19.83 -20.90 -30.93
CA TYR A 639 -18.77 -20.24 -30.19
C TYR A 639 -18.69 -18.75 -30.55
N VAL A 640 -18.38 -17.91 -29.57
CA VAL A 640 -17.86 -16.55 -29.80
C VAL A 640 -16.57 -16.37 -29.02
N GLY A 641 -15.48 -16.13 -29.74
CA GLY A 641 -14.21 -15.73 -29.15
C GLY A 641 -13.93 -14.26 -29.42
N HIS A 642 -13.30 -13.58 -28.47
CA HIS A 642 -12.63 -12.29 -28.70
C HIS A 642 -11.14 -12.43 -28.42
N SER A 643 -10.29 -11.78 -29.22
CA SER A 643 -8.83 -11.71 -28.99
C SER A 643 -8.21 -13.12 -28.78
N LEU A 644 -7.52 -13.39 -27.68
CA LEU A 644 -6.98 -14.72 -27.31
C LEU A 644 -8.01 -15.86 -27.40
N GLY A 645 -9.28 -15.60 -27.08
CA GLY A 645 -10.36 -16.57 -27.24
C GLY A 645 -10.59 -17.02 -28.68
N THR A 646 -10.12 -16.26 -29.68
CA THR A 646 -10.15 -16.67 -31.09
C THR A 646 -8.99 -17.60 -31.44
N LEU A 647 -7.77 -17.32 -30.97
CA LEU A 647 -6.60 -18.19 -31.09
C LEU A 647 -6.90 -19.57 -30.52
N MET A 648 -7.52 -19.63 -29.33
CA MET A 648 -7.92 -20.88 -28.69
C MET A 648 -8.82 -21.76 -29.59
N ALA A 649 -9.77 -21.15 -30.30
CA ALA A 649 -10.66 -21.86 -31.20
C ALA A 649 -9.96 -22.31 -32.48
N LEU A 650 -9.19 -21.42 -33.13
CA LEU A 650 -8.43 -21.73 -34.34
C LEU A 650 -7.42 -22.86 -34.10
N ALA A 651 -6.69 -22.81 -32.99
CA ALA A 651 -5.80 -23.87 -32.53
C ALA A 651 -6.54 -25.21 -32.39
N SER A 652 -7.68 -25.25 -31.69
CA SER A 652 -8.52 -26.46 -31.57
C SER A 652 -8.98 -26.99 -32.94
N PHE A 653 -9.44 -26.11 -33.84
CA PHE A 653 -9.96 -26.51 -35.15
C PHE A 653 -8.85 -27.03 -36.07
N SER A 654 -7.65 -26.46 -36.03
CA SER A 654 -6.47 -26.91 -36.80
C SER A 654 -6.02 -28.33 -36.42
N GLN A 655 -6.26 -28.74 -35.18
CA GLN A 655 -6.02 -30.11 -34.68
C GLN A 655 -7.23 -31.05 -34.85
N HIS A 656 -8.31 -30.58 -35.49
CA HIS A 656 -9.62 -31.23 -35.54
C HIS A 656 -10.29 -31.53 -34.18
N ASN A 657 -9.82 -30.92 -33.10
CA ASN A 657 -10.35 -31.10 -31.76
C ASN A 657 -11.71 -30.40 -31.59
N LEU A 658 -12.61 -31.04 -30.83
CA LEU A 658 -13.94 -30.53 -30.41
C LEU A 658 -14.97 -30.26 -31.54
N LEU A 659 -14.61 -30.37 -32.82
CA LEU A 659 -15.48 -30.10 -33.99
C LEU A 659 -16.84 -30.82 -33.97
N ASN A 660 -16.90 -32.00 -33.35
CA ASN A 660 -18.15 -32.76 -33.21
C ASN A 660 -19.17 -32.05 -32.28
N MET A 661 -18.71 -31.21 -31.36
CA MET A 661 -19.56 -30.47 -30.40
C MET A 661 -19.85 -29.02 -30.83
N PHE A 662 -19.13 -28.49 -31.83
CA PHE A 662 -19.39 -27.15 -32.38
C PHE A 662 -20.33 -27.16 -33.59
N ARG A 663 -21.18 -26.14 -33.66
CA ARG A 663 -22.09 -25.84 -34.78
C ARG A 663 -21.51 -24.79 -35.72
N SER A 664 -20.92 -23.74 -35.18
CA SER A 664 -20.12 -22.74 -35.87
C SER A 664 -19.32 -21.90 -34.87
N ALA A 665 -18.37 -21.09 -35.35
CA ALA A 665 -17.66 -20.12 -34.51
C ALA A 665 -17.70 -18.71 -35.11
N ALA A 666 -17.82 -17.70 -34.24
CA ALA A 666 -17.63 -16.30 -34.55
C ALA A 666 -16.37 -15.79 -33.83
N LEU A 667 -15.43 -15.22 -34.57
CA LEU A 667 -14.13 -14.76 -34.08
C LEU A 667 -14.05 -13.24 -34.25
N LEU A 668 -13.99 -12.54 -33.12
CA LEU A 668 -13.97 -11.08 -33.03
C LEU A 668 -12.55 -10.60 -32.72
N SER A 669 -11.98 -9.74 -33.57
CA SER A 669 -10.54 -9.47 -33.59
C SER A 669 -9.70 -10.76 -33.62
N PRO A 670 -9.77 -11.54 -34.72
CA PRO A 670 -9.15 -12.86 -34.84
C PRO A 670 -7.61 -12.81 -34.73
N ILE A 671 -7.11 -13.21 -33.56
CA ILE A 671 -5.70 -13.46 -33.31
C ILE A 671 -5.35 -14.86 -33.82
N ALA A 672 -4.43 -14.91 -34.77
CA ALA A 672 -3.80 -16.14 -35.24
C ALA A 672 -2.30 -15.84 -35.42
N TYR A 673 -1.99 -15.05 -36.44
CA TYR A 673 -0.69 -14.41 -36.58
C TYR A 673 -0.61 -13.12 -35.77
N LEU A 674 0.60 -12.77 -35.34
CA LEU A 674 0.94 -11.58 -34.55
C LEU A 674 2.22 -10.89 -35.08
N SER A 675 2.66 -11.30 -36.27
CA SER A 675 3.96 -10.97 -36.85
C SER A 675 4.04 -9.51 -37.32
N GLN A 676 2.92 -8.96 -37.79
CA GLN A 676 2.76 -7.65 -38.41
C GLN A 676 1.99 -6.66 -37.53
N LEU A 677 1.61 -7.05 -36.30
CA LEU A 677 0.93 -6.19 -35.33
C LEU A 677 1.57 -4.80 -35.22
N THR A 678 0.71 -3.77 -35.20
CA THR A 678 1.10 -2.37 -35.31
C THR A 678 1.26 -1.65 -33.98
N SER A 679 0.92 -2.29 -32.85
CA SER A 679 1.25 -1.78 -31.51
C SER A 679 2.77 -1.84 -31.26
N ALA A 680 3.43 -0.68 -31.36
CA ALA A 680 4.84 -0.53 -31.03
C ALA A 680 5.15 -0.91 -29.56
N LEU A 681 4.19 -0.66 -28.65
CA LEU A 681 4.29 -1.01 -27.23
C LEU A 681 4.33 -2.54 -27.05
N THR A 682 3.38 -3.26 -27.65
CA THR A 682 3.32 -4.74 -27.58
C THR A 682 4.54 -5.38 -28.25
N ARG A 683 4.99 -4.85 -29.39
CA ARG A 683 6.18 -5.35 -30.08
C ARG A 683 7.45 -5.17 -29.23
N ALA A 684 7.66 -3.97 -28.68
CA ALA A 684 8.80 -3.72 -27.79
C ALA A 684 8.74 -4.52 -26.48
N ALA A 685 7.54 -4.86 -25.98
CA ALA A 685 7.39 -5.78 -24.85
C ALA A 685 7.85 -7.21 -25.20
N ALA A 686 7.48 -7.72 -26.38
CA ALA A 686 7.92 -9.03 -26.85
C ALA A 686 9.43 -9.08 -27.15
N ASP A 687 9.96 -8.06 -27.85
CA ASP A 687 11.36 -7.96 -28.24
C ASP A 687 12.33 -7.75 -27.05
N ALA A 688 11.82 -7.42 -25.86
CA ALA A 688 12.64 -7.14 -24.69
C ALA A 688 13.21 -8.41 -23.99
N PHE A 689 12.62 -9.60 -24.22
CA PHE A 689 12.94 -10.87 -23.53
C PHE A 689 12.86 -10.84 -21.98
N LEU A 690 12.29 -9.78 -21.40
CA LEU A 690 12.23 -9.58 -19.95
C LEU A 690 11.20 -10.49 -19.26
N ALA A 691 10.19 -10.98 -19.98
CA ALA A 691 9.22 -11.92 -19.41
C ALA A 691 9.89 -13.27 -19.13
N GLU A 692 10.78 -13.71 -20.01
CA GLU A 692 11.62 -14.89 -19.86
C GLU A 692 12.58 -14.73 -18.68
N GLU A 693 13.32 -13.61 -18.59
CA GLU A 693 14.18 -13.32 -17.44
C GLU A 693 13.38 -13.34 -16.11
N LEU A 694 12.20 -12.73 -16.07
CA LEU A 694 11.33 -12.72 -14.89
C LEU A 694 10.80 -14.11 -14.52
N TYR A 695 10.42 -14.94 -15.49
CA TYR A 695 9.97 -16.32 -15.27
C TYR A 695 11.09 -17.24 -14.73
N TRP A 696 12.34 -17.02 -15.18
CA TRP A 696 13.54 -17.67 -14.64
C TRP A 696 13.90 -17.14 -13.23
N LEU A 697 13.65 -15.86 -12.96
CA LEU A 697 13.79 -15.25 -11.62
C LEU A 697 12.64 -15.60 -10.65
N GLY A 698 11.63 -16.36 -11.09
CA GLY A 698 10.57 -16.92 -10.26
C GLY A 698 9.20 -16.24 -10.34
N LEU A 699 9.04 -15.16 -11.12
CA LEU A 699 7.74 -14.50 -11.31
C LEU A 699 6.85 -15.34 -12.24
N ARG A 700 5.98 -16.19 -11.67
CA ARG A 700 5.10 -17.08 -12.43
C ARG A 700 3.70 -16.52 -12.69
N GLU A 701 3.15 -15.71 -11.79
CA GLU A 701 1.95 -14.92 -12.06
C GLU A 701 2.33 -13.56 -12.70
N PHE A 702 1.62 -13.17 -13.74
CA PHE A 702 1.66 -11.83 -14.32
C PHE A 702 0.39 -11.08 -13.94
N VAL A 703 0.48 -10.27 -12.87
CA VAL A 703 -0.56 -9.31 -12.48
C VAL A 703 -0.25 -7.95 -13.12
N PRO A 704 -1.10 -7.43 -14.02
CA PRO A 704 -0.83 -6.14 -14.65
C PRO A 704 -1.13 -5.00 -13.66
N GLY A 705 -0.18 -4.09 -13.50
CA GLY A 705 -0.26 -3.01 -12.50
C GLY A 705 0.55 -3.29 -11.23
N GLU A 706 0.91 -4.55 -10.96
CA GLU A 706 1.90 -4.87 -9.93
C GLU A 706 3.32 -4.51 -10.37
N ASP A 707 4.20 -4.43 -9.37
CA ASP A 707 5.53 -3.84 -9.41
C ASP A 707 6.41 -4.32 -10.59
N ALA A 708 6.43 -5.61 -10.88
CA ALA A 708 7.21 -6.17 -11.99
C ALA A 708 6.64 -5.77 -13.37
N ALA A 709 5.32 -5.82 -13.53
CA ALA A 709 4.65 -5.40 -14.77
C ALA A 709 4.72 -3.88 -14.96
N ALA A 710 4.62 -3.10 -13.87
CA ALA A 710 4.76 -1.65 -13.86
C ALA A 710 6.20 -1.21 -14.22
N LYS A 711 7.22 -1.87 -13.65
CA LYS A 711 8.64 -1.61 -13.97
C LYS A 711 8.98 -2.00 -15.42
N LEU A 712 8.44 -3.12 -15.92
CA LEU A 712 8.52 -3.50 -17.34
C LEU A 712 7.89 -2.44 -18.25
N LEU A 713 6.66 -2.02 -17.94
CA LEU A 713 5.92 -1.02 -18.71
C LEU A 713 6.68 0.32 -18.72
N ALA A 714 7.11 0.82 -17.55
CA ALA A 714 7.88 2.07 -17.44
C ALA A 714 9.18 2.04 -18.27
N LYS A 715 9.91 0.91 -18.26
CA LYS A 715 11.12 0.71 -19.06
C LYS A 715 10.86 0.78 -20.57
N ILE A 716 9.72 0.26 -21.04
CA ILE A 716 9.32 0.34 -22.46
C ILE A 716 8.81 1.74 -22.80
N CYS A 717 8.01 2.35 -21.93
CA CYS A 717 7.48 3.72 -22.11
C CYS A 717 8.58 4.79 -22.14
N GLY A 718 9.75 4.52 -21.54
CA GLY A 718 10.94 5.36 -21.66
C GLY A 718 11.71 5.21 -22.99
N MET A 719 11.34 4.27 -23.87
CA MET A 719 12.02 4.08 -25.16
C MET A 719 11.62 5.18 -26.17
N PRO A 720 12.56 5.75 -26.94
CA PRO A 720 12.25 6.79 -27.92
C PRO A 720 11.19 6.37 -28.94
N GLY A 721 10.10 7.13 -29.00
CA GLY A 721 8.99 6.90 -29.93
C GLY A 721 7.79 6.14 -29.34
N MET A 722 7.88 5.62 -28.12
CA MET A 722 6.74 4.99 -27.44
C MET A 722 5.75 6.05 -26.91
N ASN A 723 4.45 5.75 -27.03
CA ASN A 723 3.38 6.62 -26.51
C ASN A 723 2.49 5.85 -25.53
N CYS A 724 2.81 5.96 -24.24
CA CYS A 724 2.03 5.35 -23.16
C CYS A 724 0.98 6.30 -22.53
N SER A 725 0.75 7.49 -23.09
CA SER A 725 -0.20 8.48 -22.52
C SER A 725 -1.65 8.00 -22.48
N ASN A 726 -1.98 6.97 -23.27
CA ASN A 726 -3.26 6.27 -23.26
C ASN A 726 -3.00 4.79 -23.53
N LEU A 727 -2.82 4.00 -22.46
CA LEU A 727 -2.47 2.57 -22.56
C LEU A 727 -3.53 1.75 -23.32
N MET A 728 -4.82 2.04 -23.09
CA MET A 728 -5.93 1.43 -23.85
C MET A 728 -5.70 1.59 -25.36
N THR A 729 -5.40 2.82 -25.82
CA THR A 729 -5.12 3.10 -27.24
C THR A 729 -3.81 2.48 -27.70
N ALA A 730 -2.79 2.38 -26.85
CA ALA A 730 -1.50 1.79 -27.19
C ALA A 730 -1.57 0.27 -27.41
N PHE A 731 -2.45 -0.43 -26.68
CA PHE A 731 -2.69 -1.86 -26.87
C PHE A 731 -3.75 -2.14 -27.94
N THR A 732 -4.94 -1.57 -27.81
CA THR A 732 -6.10 -1.92 -28.65
C THR A 732 -6.15 -1.18 -29.98
N GLY A 733 -5.51 -0.02 -30.08
CA GLY A 733 -5.59 0.90 -31.21
C GLY A 733 -6.62 2.01 -30.97
N LYS A 734 -6.90 2.79 -32.02
CA LYS A 734 -7.71 4.01 -31.91
C LYS A 734 -9.21 3.71 -32.00
N ASN A 735 -9.78 3.19 -30.91
CA ASN A 735 -11.20 2.84 -30.85
C ASN A 735 -12.11 4.01 -31.24
N CYS A 736 -13.15 3.74 -32.01
CA CYS A 736 -14.09 4.76 -32.50
C CYS A 736 -15.23 5.04 -31.52
N CYS A 737 -15.63 4.03 -30.76
CA CYS A 737 -17.03 3.86 -30.39
C CYS A 737 -17.24 3.45 -28.92
N LEU A 738 -16.22 3.63 -28.08
CA LEU A 738 -16.30 3.43 -26.63
C LEU A 738 -16.99 4.61 -25.93
N ASN A 739 -17.81 4.31 -24.92
CA ASN A 739 -18.32 5.29 -23.96
C ASN A 739 -17.32 5.46 -22.81
N SER A 740 -17.12 6.69 -22.31
CA SER A 740 -16.22 6.94 -21.19
C SER A 740 -16.63 6.14 -19.95
N SER A 741 -17.91 6.15 -19.57
CA SER A 741 -18.38 5.40 -18.38
C SER A 741 -18.23 3.89 -18.51
N ASN A 742 -18.29 3.35 -19.73
CA ASN A 742 -18.08 1.91 -19.98
C ASN A 742 -16.57 1.59 -20.00
N SER A 743 -15.74 2.55 -20.43
CA SER A 743 -14.27 2.46 -20.35
C SER A 743 -13.79 2.52 -18.90
N ASP A 744 -14.38 3.40 -18.09
CA ASP A 744 -14.15 3.47 -16.64
C ASP A 744 -14.61 2.17 -15.97
N ALA A 745 -15.79 1.64 -16.31
CA ALA A 745 -16.27 0.36 -15.78
C ALA A 745 -15.35 -0.82 -16.16
N PHE A 746 -14.83 -0.84 -17.39
CA PHE A 746 -13.78 -1.79 -17.80
C PHE A 746 -12.52 -1.64 -16.94
N LEU A 747 -11.94 -0.44 -16.84
CA LEU A 747 -10.70 -0.18 -16.09
C LEU A 747 -10.81 -0.36 -14.56
N ASN A 748 -12.03 -0.49 -14.01
CA ASN A 748 -12.28 -0.85 -12.61
C ASN A 748 -12.44 -2.37 -12.38
N HIS A 749 -12.59 -3.16 -13.45
CA HIS A 749 -12.71 -4.62 -13.39
C HIS A 749 -11.51 -5.35 -14.00
N GLU A 750 -10.89 -4.74 -15.00
CA GLU A 750 -9.88 -5.28 -15.89
C GLU A 750 -8.65 -4.36 -15.86
N PRO A 751 -7.43 -4.89 -15.97
CA PRO A 751 -7.09 -6.21 -16.52
C PRO A 751 -6.95 -7.36 -15.50
N GLN A 752 -7.31 -8.58 -15.91
CA GLN A 752 -7.08 -9.80 -15.12
C GLN A 752 -5.61 -10.25 -15.08
N PRO A 753 -5.19 -10.99 -14.03
CA PRO A 753 -3.95 -11.76 -14.03
C PRO A 753 -3.91 -12.89 -15.07
N THR A 754 -2.71 -13.29 -15.48
CA THR A 754 -2.45 -14.48 -16.30
C THR A 754 -1.10 -15.11 -15.94
N ALA A 755 -0.73 -16.27 -16.50
CA ALA A 755 0.60 -16.84 -16.30
C ALA A 755 1.68 -16.06 -17.08
N THR A 756 2.86 -15.85 -16.48
CA THR A 756 4.02 -15.28 -17.18
C THR A 756 4.42 -16.15 -18.38
N LYS A 757 4.28 -17.49 -18.28
CA LYS A 757 4.51 -18.45 -19.38
C LYS A 757 3.55 -18.20 -20.56
N ASN A 758 2.31 -17.80 -20.31
CA ASN A 758 1.36 -17.38 -21.35
C ASN A 758 1.83 -16.09 -22.07
N MET A 759 2.31 -15.10 -21.32
CA MET A 759 2.88 -13.87 -21.89
C MET A 759 4.13 -14.13 -22.73
N ILE A 760 5.02 -15.02 -22.27
CA ILE A 760 6.18 -15.48 -23.04
C ILE A 760 5.74 -16.17 -24.34
N HIS A 761 4.73 -17.05 -24.29
CA HIS A 761 4.27 -17.76 -25.49
C HIS A 761 3.75 -16.78 -26.56
N LEU A 762 3.01 -15.76 -26.16
CA LEU A 762 2.57 -14.71 -27.07
C LEU A 762 3.74 -13.87 -27.62
N ALA A 763 4.77 -13.60 -26.81
CA ALA A 763 6.00 -12.97 -27.28
C ALA A 763 6.78 -13.85 -28.29
N GLN A 764 6.77 -15.18 -28.13
CA GLN A 764 7.33 -16.12 -29.12
C GLN A 764 6.59 -16.00 -30.46
N MET A 765 5.24 -16.00 -30.47
CA MET A 765 4.45 -15.81 -31.68
C MET A 765 4.74 -14.47 -32.38
N ILE A 766 4.87 -13.38 -31.62
CA ILE A 766 5.19 -12.03 -32.17
C ILE A 766 6.57 -12.01 -32.85
N ARG A 767 7.57 -12.64 -32.25
CA ARG A 767 8.96 -12.63 -32.74
C ARG A 767 9.24 -13.65 -33.86
N GLN A 768 8.64 -14.84 -33.77
CA GLN A 768 8.83 -15.93 -34.74
C GLN A 768 7.87 -15.82 -35.94
N GLY A 769 6.70 -15.21 -35.74
CA GLY A 769 5.65 -15.10 -36.77
C GLY A 769 4.90 -16.41 -37.06
N THR A 770 5.04 -17.42 -36.20
CA THR A 770 4.46 -18.76 -36.35
C THR A 770 3.52 -19.11 -35.21
N ILE A 771 2.46 -19.85 -35.52
CA ILE A 771 1.51 -20.38 -34.54
C ILE A 771 2.01 -21.77 -34.10
N ALA A 772 2.89 -21.81 -33.10
CA ALA A 772 3.46 -23.04 -32.56
C ALA A 772 2.94 -23.33 -31.14
N MET A 773 3.32 -24.47 -30.59
CA MET A 773 3.29 -24.72 -29.14
C MET A 773 4.46 -23.99 -28.45
N TYR A 774 4.45 -23.93 -27.12
CA TYR A 774 5.44 -23.21 -26.33
C TYR A 774 6.88 -23.66 -26.64
N ASP A 775 7.74 -22.73 -27.07
CA ASP A 775 9.16 -23.00 -27.26
C ASP A 775 9.88 -22.94 -25.90
N TYR A 776 10.45 -24.07 -25.44
CA TYR A 776 11.26 -24.11 -24.22
C TYR A 776 12.66 -23.49 -24.42
N GLY A 777 12.95 -22.96 -25.61
CA GLY A 777 14.13 -22.13 -25.89
C GLY A 777 15.40 -22.93 -26.19
N ASN A 778 15.34 -24.26 -26.14
CA ASN A 778 16.43 -25.13 -26.59
C ASN A 778 15.91 -26.51 -27.04
N GLU A 779 16.71 -27.18 -27.87
CA GLU A 779 16.34 -28.45 -28.52
C GLU A 779 16.11 -29.61 -27.54
N ASN A 780 16.74 -29.62 -26.35
CA ASN A 780 16.62 -30.74 -25.40
C ASN A 780 15.29 -30.69 -24.64
N ASP A 781 14.89 -29.51 -24.18
CA ASP A 781 13.65 -29.36 -23.42
C ASP A 781 12.45 -29.50 -24.37
N ASN A 782 12.54 -28.97 -25.61
CA ASN A 782 11.57 -29.27 -26.68
C ASN A 782 11.52 -30.77 -27.01
N MET A 783 12.67 -31.48 -27.01
CA MET A 783 12.73 -32.94 -27.19
C MET A 783 12.02 -33.69 -26.05
N GLU A 784 12.18 -33.26 -24.79
CA GLU A 784 11.49 -33.86 -23.63
C GLU A 784 9.97 -33.64 -23.68
N HIS A 785 9.53 -32.43 -24.03
CA HIS A 785 8.09 -32.09 -24.07
C HIS A 785 7.35 -32.61 -25.31
N TYR A 786 7.98 -32.59 -26.50
CA TYR A 786 7.30 -32.83 -27.77
C TYR A 786 7.79 -34.06 -28.56
N GLY A 787 8.93 -34.65 -28.20
CA GLY A 787 9.55 -35.69 -29.03
C GLY A 787 10.14 -35.18 -30.35
N GLN A 788 10.29 -33.86 -30.50
CA GLN A 788 10.96 -33.18 -31.62
C GLN A 788 11.67 -31.90 -31.12
N PRO A 789 12.81 -31.49 -31.74
CA PRO A 789 13.66 -30.41 -31.20
C PRO A 789 13.07 -28.99 -31.34
N THR A 790 12.01 -28.84 -32.13
CA THR A 790 11.26 -27.58 -32.32
C THR A 790 9.80 -27.80 -31.92
N PRO A 791 9.08 -26.81 -31.36
CA PRO A 791 7.67 -26.96 -31.02
C PRO A 791 6.81 -27.34 -32.24
N PRO A 792 5.77 -28.17 -32.07
CA PRO A 792 4.79 -28.45 -33.12
C PRO A 792 4.01 -27.20 -33.56
N VAL A 793 3.59 -27.15 -34.83
CA VAL A 793 2.88 -26.02 -35.43
C VAL A 793 1.38 -26.30 -35.55
N TYR A 794 0.55 -25.33 -35.15
CA TYR A 794 -0.90 -25.31 -35.37
C TYR A 794 -1.19 -24.88 -36.81
N ASN A 795 -1.31 -25.84 -37.72
CA ASN A 795 -1.50 -25.59 -39.15
C ASN A 795 -2.93 -25.10 -39.47
N MET A 796 -3.11 -23.79 -39.66
CA MET A 796 -4.44 -23.20 -39.97
C MET A 796 -5.08 -23.80 -41.24
N THR A 797 -4.28 -24.19 -42.25
CA THR A 797 -4.79 -24.85 -43.47
C THR A 797 -5.44 -26.24 -43.21
N SER A 798 -5.26 -26.82 -42.01
CA SER A 798 -5.97 -28.04 -41.57
C SER A 798 -7.43 -27.78 -41.15
N ILE A 799 -7.84 -26.53 -40.92
CA ILE A 799 -9.20 -26.21 -40.45
C ILE A 799 -10.23 -26.75 -41.46
N PRO A 800 -11.30 -27.46 -41.04
CA PRO A 800 -12.21 -28.10 -41.98
C PRO A 800 -12.96 -27.07 -42.84
N LYS A 801 -12.79 -27.20 -44.17
CA LYS A 801 -13.32 -26.29 -45.19
C LYS A 801 -14.85 -26.11 -45.16
N ASP A 802 -15.57 -27.04 -44.54
CA ASP A 802 -17.03 -27.04 -44.38
C ASP A 802 -17.50 -26.50 -43.00
N PHE A 803 -16.58 -26.28 -42.05
CA PHE A 803 -16.90 -25.75 -40.73
C PHE A 803 -17.28 -24.27 -40.82
N PRO A 804 -18.44 -23.81 -40.29
CA PRO A 804 -18.84 -22.42 -40.48
C PRO A 804 -18.08 -21.48 -39.55
N LEU A 805 -17.43 -20.48 -40.13
CA LEU A 805 -16.66 -19.42 -39.48
C LEU A 805 -17.23 -18.04 -39.84
N PHE A 806 -17.31 -17.16 -38.84
CA PHE A 806 -17.56 -15.74 -39.01
C PHE A 806 -16.36 -14.97 -38.45
N LEU A 807 -15.66 -14.20 -39.28
CA LEU A 807 -14.51 -13.39 -38.87
C LEU A 807 -14.90 -11.91 -38.90
N SER A 808 -14.74 -11.19 -37.79
CA SER A 808 -14.99 -9.74 -37.72
C SER A 808 -13.75 -9.01 -37.21
N TYR A 809 -13.19 -8.11 -38.02
CA TYR A 809 -11.88 -7.48 -37.77
C TYR A 809 -11.85 -6.00 -38.15
N GLY A 810 -10.97 -5.24 -37.49
CA GLY A 810 -10.97 -3.78 -37.48
C GLY A 810 -9.85 -3.15 -38.31
N GLY A 811 -10.09 -1.96 -38.87
CA GLY A 811 -9.06 -1.19 -39.57
C GLY A 811 -8.15 -0.34 -38.67
N GLN A 812 -8.53 -0.16 -37.40
CA GLN A 812 -7.73 0.52 -36.37
C GLN A 812 -7.20 -0.45 -35.30
N ASP A 813 -7.39 -1.77 -35.45
CA ASP A 813 -6.99 -2.80 -34.49
C ASP A 813 -5.49 -3.06 -34.55
N THR A 814 -4.77 -2.76 -33.47
CA THR A 814 -3.30 -2.84 -33.42
C THR A 814 -2.74 -4.20 -32.94
N LEU A 815 -3.61 -5.18 -32.69
CA LEU A 815 -3.22 -6.56 -32.31
C LEU A 815 -3.68 -7.57 -33.38
N SER A 816 -4.95 -7.52 -33.77
CA SER A 816 -5.52 -8.27 -34.89
C SER A 816 -5.33 -7.47 -36.19
N ASP A 817 -4.08 -7.10 -36.48
CA ASP A 817 -3.75 -6.21 -37.59
C ASP A 817 -4.23 -6.78 -38.94
N VAL A 818 -4.73 -5.90 -39.80
CA VAL A 818 -5.31 -6.24 -41.12
C VAL A 818 -4.36 -7.05 -42.01
N ASN A 819 -3.06 -7.05 -41.75
CA ASN A 819 -2.07 -7.83 -42.49
C ASN A 819 -1.80 -9.21 -41.88
N ASP A 820 -1.83 -9.38 -40.56
CA ASP A 820 -1.82 -10.70 -39.93
C ASP A 820 -3.15 -11.44 -40.20
N VAL A 821 -4.28 -10.72 -40.23
CA VAL A 821 -5.59 -11.30 -40.64
C VAL A 821 -5.59 -11.74 -42.10
N LYS A 822 -4.86 -11.07 -43.01
CA LYS A 822 -4.70 -11.56 -44.39
C LYS A 822 -3.98 -12.90 -44.44
N VAL A 823 -2.92 -13.10 -43.66
CA VAL A 823 -2.21 -14.39 -43.64
C VAL A 823 -3.15 -15.52 -43.17
N LEU A 824 -4.00 -15.27 -42.18
CA LEU A 824 -5.06 -16.22 -41.79
C LEU A 824 -6.10 -16.46 -42.91
N LEU A 825 -6.43 -15.44 -43.71
CA LEU A 825 -7.33 -15.58 -44.85
C LEU A 825 -6.70 -16.29 -46.05
N ASP A 826 -5.38 -16.16 -46.23
CA ASP A 826 -4.60 -16.90 -47.24
C ASP A 826 -4.51 -18.39 -46.84
N ASP A 827 -4.29 -18.71 -45.55
CA ASP A 827 -4.40 -20.09 -45.02
C ASP A 827 -5.82 -20.69 -45.18
N LEU A 828 -6.84 -19.83 -45.26
CA LEU A 828 -8.24 -20.19 -45.45
C LEU A 828 -8.74 -19.93 -46.89
N GLU A 829 -7.85 -19.73 -47.88
CA GLU A 829 -8.22 -19.45 -49.27
C GLU A 829 -9.10 -20.56 -49.88
N ASP A 830 -8.93 -21.77 -49.36
CA ASP A 830 -9.44 -23.04 -49.84
C ASP A 830 -10.71 -23.49 -49.05
N HIS A 831 -11.24 -22.60 -48.19
CA HIS A 831 -12.45 -22.80 -47.38
C HIS A 831 -13.74 -22.56 -48.20
N GLN A 832 -14.87 -23.17 -47.81
CA GLN A 832 -16.12 -23.00 -48.56
C GLN A 832 -16.67 -21.58 -48.39
N GLY A 833 -16.96 -20.90 -49.50
CA GLY A 833 -17.37 -19.48 -49.52
C GLY A 833 -18.75 -19.18 -48.93
N ASP A 834 -19.60 -20.18 -48.69
CA ASP A 834 -20.83 -20.05 -47.88
C ASP A 834 -20.61 -20.37 -46.38
N LYS A 835 -19.41 -20.86 -46.03
CA LYS A 835 -18.99 -21.22 -44.68
C LYS A 835 -18.03 -20.23 -44.05
N LEU A 836 -17.27 -19.47 -44.83
CA LEU A 836 -16.45 -18.36 -44.34
C LEU A 836 -17.16 -17.02 -44.58
N VAL A 837 -17.70 -16.42 -43.53
CA VAL A 837 -18.30 -15.08 -43.58
C VAL A 837 -17.30 -14.07 -43.00
N MET A 838 -16.93 -13.05 -43.78
CA MET A 838 -16.02 -11.99 -43.36
C MET A 838 -16.75 -10.67 -43.13
N GLN A 839 -16.33 -9.95 -42.09
CA GLN A 839 -16.72 -8.58 -41.80
C GLN A 839 -15.47 -7.75 -41.51
N TYR A 840 -15.31 -6.65 -42.25
CA TYR A 840 -14.29 -5.63 -42.01
C TYR A 840 -14.97 -4.33 -41.61
N THR A 841 -14.47 -3.69 -40.56
CA THR A 841 -14.95 -2.38 -40.07
C THR A 841 -13.77 -1.42 -39.94
N GLU A 842 -13.62 -0.49 -40.89
CA GLU A 842 -12.43 0.36 -41.03
C GLU A 842 -12.10 1.23 -39.81
N ASP A 843 -13.12 1.76 -39.12
CA ASP A 843 -12.96 2.60 -37.93
C ASP A 843 -12.80 1.82 -36.62
N TYR A 844 -13.03 0.50 -36.59
CA TYR A 844 -12.98 -0.28 -35.35
C TYR A 844 -11.55 -0.62 -34.94
N ALA A 845 -11.27 -0.53 -33.63
CA ALA A 845 -10.08 -1.07 -32.98
C ALA A 845 -10.44 -2.24 -32.03
N HIS A 846 -9.46 -2.82 -31.35
CA HIS A 846 -9.58 -4.13 -30.69
C HIS A 846 -10.68 -4.22 -29.62
N ALA A 847 -10.99 -3.11 -28.93
CA ALA A 847 -12.00 -3.06 -27.88
C ALA A 847 -13.42 -2.72 -28.40
N ASP A 848 -13.56 -2.09 -29.58
CA ASP A 848 -14.88 -1.76 -30.15
C ASP A 848 -15.74 -3.02 -30.39
N PHE A 849 -15.12 -4.17 -30.68
CA PHE A 849 -15.81 -5.45 -30.94
C PHE A 849 -16.55 -6.05 -29.74
N VAL A 850 -16.22 -5.63 -28.52
CA VAL A 850 -16.86 -6.09 -27.27
C VAL A 850 -17.53 -4.93 -26.52
N PHE A 851 -16.93 -3.74 -26.54
CA PHE A 851 -17.35 -2.58 -25.74
C PHE A 851 -17.94 -1.42 -26.56
N GLY A 852 -17.91 -1.45 -27.89
CA GLY A 852 -18.44 -0.38 -28.74
C GLY A 852 -19.96 -0.22 -28.57
N VAL A 853 -20.45 1.00 -28.34
CA VAL A 853 -21.91 1.25 -28.15
C VAL A 853 -22.73 0.94 -29.41
N ASN A 854 -22.11 0.97 -30.58
CA ASN A 854 -22.71 0.57 -31.85
C ASN A 854 -22.44 -0.90 -32.23
N ALA A 855 -21.69 -1.68 -31.43
CA ALA A 855 -21.31 -3.07 -31.75
C ALA A 855 -22.52 -3.98 -31.97
N LYS A 856 -23.65 -3.70 -31.33
CA LYS A 856 -24.93 -4.36 -31.64
C LYS A 856 -25.35 -4.22 -33.10
N GLN A 857 -25.25 -3.01 -33.65
CA GLN A 857 -25.69 -2.71 -35.01
C GLN A 857 -24.65 -3.20 -36.03
N VAL A 858 -23.37 -2.97 -35.74
CA VAL A 858 -22.24 -3.26 -36.62
C VAL A 858 -21.89 -4.74 -36.61
N VAL A 859 -21.67 -5.36 -35.45
CA VAL A 859 -21.09 -6.71 -35.31
C VAL A 859 -22.12 -7.76 -34.91
N TYR A 860 -22.89 -7.51 -33.83
CA TYR A 860 -23.72 -8.56 -33.23
C TYR A 860 -24.96 -8.90 -34.08
N ASN A 861 -25.54 -7.93 -34.80
CA ASN A 861 -26.64 -8.18 -35.73
C ASN A 861 -26.21 -9.08 -36.92
N PRO A 862 -25.07 -8.84 -37.60
CA PRO A 862 -24.49 -9.79 -38.54
C PRO A 862 -24.14 -11.15 -37.94
N LEU A 863 -23.50 -11.21 -36.76
CA LEU A 863 -23.19 -12.46 -36.05
C LEU A 863 -24.45 -13.30 -35.78
N MET A 864 -25.51 -12.68 -35.25
CA MET A 864 -26.81 -13.34 -35.04
C MET A 864 -27.51 -13.74 -36.34
N SER A 865 -27.19 -13.08 -37.46
CA SER A 865 -27.69 -13.47 -38.79
C SER A 865 -26.94 -14.68 -39.33
N PHE A 866 -25.62 -14.75 -39.12
CA PHE A 866 -24.78 -15.90 -39.42
C PHE A 866 -25.19 -17.15 -38.60
N PHE A 867 -25.43 -17.02 -37.29
CA PHE A 867 -25.90 -18.15 -36.46
C PHE A 867 -27.24 -18.73 -36.96
N LYS A 868 -28.15 -17.88 -37.45
CA LYS A 868 -29.46 -18.31 -38.01
C LYS A 868 -29.36 -19.04 -39.37
N LEU A 869 -28.17 -19.11 -39.98
CA LEU A 869 -27.91 -19.84 -41.23
C LEU A 869 -27.29 -21.24 -41.02
N GLN A 870 -26.91 -21.60 -39.79
CA GLN A 870 -26.27 -22.88 -39.46
C GLN A 870 -27.18 -23.78 -38.63
#